data_AF-A0AA36N0D7-F1
#
_entry.id   AF-A0AA36N0D7-F1
#
_cell.length_a   1.000
_cell.length_b   1.000
_cell.length_c   1.000
_cell.angle_alpha   90.00
_cell.angle_beta   90.00
_cell.angle_gamma   90.00
#
_symmetry.space_group_name_H-M   'P 1'
#
loop_
_entity.id
_entity.type
_entity.pdbx_description
1 polymer ?
#
loop_
_entity_poly.entity_id
_entity_poly.type
_entity_poly.pdbx_seq_one_letter_code
_entity_poly.pdbx_strand_id
1 'polypeptide(L)'
;MRMKLGNEPTVGASLDLPRLPLSSPRNVPFREGDKVHLETFLTWLFPEDVHGTGALLEGLYKGHLTLEDTWCQASFMMQLDELLKVHPYLEPGATSSVHPLQYWVTRCREAFTRKKFGEAQESLRRLLAGLRVDQRQIGEAFRRFDSDVSGHLDAKECKNMCAYLGWGLEEASLMDLDKDGRITLQDFQGFVGRMGGVQQLFEHRRLRISSSRKDVCDHAGLAVGSRVRAHFYCHGQKSQSWREAQVLAVGVEKRPQGSMGPVTYGVLLEFGFGYSEKQKRWRARQVVPPTWVLSSVEDASVQSALREIGLLDEDQAFWALLLPESEMRAVERLTDCQRKALAGVRAQCTETHEQHLPKVRERFEKLGFKERELDTTLGWIQDMAPICIHVGLDRMGHFMESDEFYRNQFETKTSCGALDPENRTRQNWEKELFGGAYDNAKGFDRCKYGALNVMNDYRGVVKARQYGDSYLVLKDVRLRTTMCSTDSGGMRANRLGVLDKYAHVLAEYNDRELQGLVEVAMSATAPSEVPMVLPTPLRGSTVDPTTEWVTFGYPDFAQDSGRWYFEVLLQKDCKAPQVGLLSEHFQPRPGAKSSQGVGDDAHGWAVDGLSASRWHGGSNGAWGQIWPSSGSGNDKMLKSEVVVGVAVDLDNRQMFFATDGQWDEEPTFQGEEFPPAVAVYPALSFQGKASFCFSPFRFTAPVGYGRWPGSSGIAPVHMPRIGRGLR
;
A
#
# COMPACT_ATOMS: atom_id res chain seq x y z
N MET A 1 60.22 -6.40 -30.95
CA MET A 1 60.86 -7.01 -32.13
C MET A 1 59.74 -7.65 -32.96
N ARG A 2 59.51 -7.15 -34.19
CA ARG A 2 58.80 -7.69 -35.39
C ARG A 2 57.46 -8.48 -35.22
N MET A 3 56.33 -8.03 -35.81
CA MET A 3 55.82 -8.32 -37.19
C MET A 3 55.56 -9.83 -37.45
N LYS A 4 54.50 -10.35 -38.10
CA LYS A 4 53.53 -9.83 -39.09
C LYS A 4 52.42 -10.88 -39.33
N LEU A 5 51.33 -10.41 -39.95
CA LEU A 5 50.18 -11.05 -40.62
C LEU A 5 50.40 -12.38 -41.40
N GLY A 6 49.32 -13.18 -41.51
CA GLY A 6 48.90 -13.75 -42.81
C GLY A 6 48.34 -15.20 -42.85
N ASN A 7 47.04 -15.29 -43.20
CA ASN A 7 46.35 -16.27 -44.07
C ASN A 7 45.93 -17.69 -43.59
N GLU A 8 44.61 -17.93 -43.61
CA GLU A 8 43.92 -19.19 -43.95
C GLU A 8 44.10 -19.58 -45.45
N PRO A 9 43.58 -20.71 -46.02
CA PRO A 9 42.70 -21.79 -45.50
C PRO A 9 43.09 -23.26 -45.89
N THR A 10 42.46 -24.29 -45.27
CA THR A 10 41.63 -25.35 -45.94
C THR A 10 41.19 -26.49 -44.98
N VAL A 11 39.85 -26.54 -44.75
CA VAL A 11 38.88 -27.66 -44.65
C VAL A 11 39.30 -29.02 -44.08
N GLY A 12 38.70 -29.37 -42.92
CA GLY A 12 38.49 -30.73 -42.41
C GLY A 12 37.73 -30.66 -41.07
N ALA A 13 36.40 -30.82 -41.10
CA ALA A 13 35.55 -30.64 -39.91
C ALA A 13 35.78 -31.75 -38.86
N SER A 14 36.43 -31.39 -37.76
CA SER A 14 36.47 -32.11 -36.49
C SER A 14 36.18 -31.09 -35.40
N LEU A 15 35.08 -31.25 -34.66
CA LEU A 15 34.75 -30.40 -33.53
C LEU A 15 34.92 -31.21 -32.24
N ASP A 16 35.87 -30.79 -31.41
CA ASP A 16 35.95 -31.16 -30.00
C ASP A 16 34.74 -30.58 -29.24
N LEU A 17 34.15 -31.37 -28.35
CA LEU A 17 33.00 -30.98 -27.54
C LEU A 17 33.40 -29.98 -26.41
N PRO A 18 32.66 -28.87 -26.16
CA PRO A 18 32.86 -28.04 -24.98
C PRO A 18 32.36 -28.74 -23.71
N ARG A 19 33.09 -28.57 -22.61
CA ARG A 19 32.81 -29.16 -21.29
C ARG A 19 31.46 -28.69 -20.71
N LEU A 20 30.61 -29.65 -20.34
CA LEU A 20 29.41 -29.44 -19.52
C LEU A 20 29.79 -29.09 -18.07
N PRO A 21 29.03 -28.23 -17.36
CA PRO A 21 29.21 -28.06 -15.93
C PRO A 21 28.60 -29.24 -15.15
N LEU A 22 29.38 -29.71 -14.18
CA LEU A 22 29.14 -30.91 -13.37
C LEU A 22 27.95 -30.74 -12.42
N SER A 23 26.91 -31.53 -12.64
CA SER A 23 26.20 -32.24 -11.57
C SER A 23 25.99 -33.68 -12.04
N SER A 24 26.47 -34.63 -11.25
CA SER A 24 26.75 -36.03 -11.58
C SER A 24 25.69 -36.80 -12.40
N PRO A 25 26.10 -37.57 -13.42
CA PRO A 25 25.35 -38.73 -13.89
C PRO A 25 26.15 -40.02 -13.64
N ARG A 26 25.64 -40.91 -12.79
CA ARG A 26 25.97 -42.33 -12.91
C ARG A 26 25.21 -42.85 -14.14
N ASN A 27 25.92 -43.50 -15.07
CA ASN A 27 25.46 -44.16 -16.30
C ASN A 27 25.46 -43.33 -17.60
N VAL A 28 26.59 -42.74 -17.96
CA VAL A 28 26.89 -42.42 -19.38
C VAL A 28 27.68 -43.59 -19.98
N PRO A 29 27.22 -44.25 -21.07
CA PRO A 29 27.87 -45.44 -21.61
C PRO A 29 29.08 -45.13 -22.53
N PHE A 30 29.35 -43.85 -22.78
CA PHE A 30 30.40 -43.39 -23.69
C PHE A 30 31.60 -42.83 -22.91
N ARG A 31 32.82 -43.26 -23.28
CA ARG A 31 34.07 -42.79 -22.67
C ARG A 31 34.66 -41.63 -23.48
N GLU A 32 35.48 -40.81 -22.83
CA GLU A 32 36.17 -39.70 -23.46
C GLU A 32 37.08 -40.22 -24.60
N GLY A 33 36.81 -39.79 -25.84
CA GLY A 33 37.51 -40.23 -27.05
C GLY A 33 36.75 -41.20 -27.97
N ASP A 34 35.57 -41.68 -27.57
CA ASP A 34 34.76 -42.57 -28.41
C ASP A 34 34.15 -41.82 -29.61
N LYS A 35 34.31 -42.38 -30.83
CA LYS A 35 33.57 -41.92 -32.02
C LYS A 35 32.15 -42.49 -31.98
N VAL A 36 31.20 -41.71 -31.47
CA VAL A 36 29.79 -42.11 -31.38
C VAL A 36 29.01 -41.59 -32.60
N HIS A 37 28.22 -42.46 -33.23
CA HIS A 37 27.32 -42.04 -34.30
C HIS A 37 26.21 -41.17 -33.71
N LEU A 38 25.91 -40.01 -34.31
CA LEU A 38 24.95 -39.02 -33.78
C LEU A 38 23.59 -39.65 -33.42
N GLU A 39 23.13 -40.57 -34.24
CA GLU A 39 21.88 -41.30 -34.08
C GLU A 39 21.87 -42.18 -32.81
N THR A 40 23.02 -42.79 -32.47
CA THR A 40 23.20 -43.60 -31.26
C THR A 40 23.27 -42.72 -30.00
N PHE A 41 23.88 -41.54 -30.10
CA PHE A 41 23.97 -40.58 -29.00
C PHE A 41 22.60 -39.94 -28.69
N LEU A 42 21.85 -39.55 -29.72
CA LEU A 42 20.50 -38.98 -29.56
C LEU A 42 19.51 -40.01 -29.01
N THR A 43 19.56 -41.26 -29.48
CA THR A 43 18.73 -42.35 -28.94
C THR A 43 19.04 -42.65 -27.47
N TRP A 44 20.31 -42.49 -27.05
CA TRP A 44 20.67 -42.62 -25.63
C TRP A 44 20.22 -41.43 -24.77
N LEU A 45 20.31 -40.21 -25.28
CA LEU A 45 19.84 -39.00 -24.60
C LEU A 45 18.31 -38.96 -24.43
N PHE A 46 17.57 -39.60 -25.35
CA PHE A 46 16.11 -39.65 -25.39
C PHE A 46 15.61 -41.10 -25.49
N PRO A 47 15.73 -41.90 -24.41
CA PRO A 47 15.41 -43.33 -24.43
C PRO A 47 13.91 -43.63 -24.41
N GLU A 48 13.09 -42.68 -23.94
CA GLU A 48 11.63 -42.73 -24.11
C GLU A 48 11.24 -41.90 -25.32
N ASP A 49 10.22 -42.36 -26.05
CA ASP A 49 9.72 -41.78 -27.30
C ASP A 49 9.09 -40.39 -27.05
N VAL A 50 9.92 -39.39 -26.74
CA VAL A 50 9.52 -37.99 -26.63
C VAL A 50 9.04 -37.57 -28.02
N HIS A 51 7.74 -37.31 -28.16
CA HIS A 51 7.10 -36.86 -29.40
C HIS A 51 7.96 -35.82 -30.14
N GLY A 52 8.74 -36.25 -31.13
CA GLY A 52 9.58 -35.35 -31.94
C GLY A 52 10.99 -35.87 -32.30
N THR A 53 11.55 -36.86 -31.62
CA THR A 53 12.86 -37.45 -31.95
C THR A 53 12.90 -38.07 -33.35
N GLY A 54 11.83 -38.78 -33.74
CA GLY A 54 11.68 -39.32 -35.09
C GLY A 54 11.64 -38.23 -36.18
N ALA A 55 10.93 -37.12 -35.92
CA ALA A 55 10.82 -36.00 -36.86
C ALA A 55 12.12 -35.18 -36.97
N LEU A 56 12.90 -35.12 -35.89
CA LEU A 56 14.23 -34.51 -35.81
C LEU A 56 15.24 -35.25 -36.71
N LEU A 57 15.33 -36.57 -36.57
CA LEU A 57 16.19 -37.42 -37.40
C LEU A 57 15.76 -37.39 -38.86
N GLU A 58 14.45 -37.46 -39.14
CA GLU A 58 13.91 -37.42 -40.50
C GLU A 58 14.17 -36.07 -41.20
N GLY A 59 14.14 -34.94 -40.46
CA GLY A 59 14.50 -33.62 -40.98
C GLY A 59 15.98 -33.48 -41.35
N LEU A 60 16.87 -34.10 -40.57
CA LEU A 60 18.31 -34.18 -40.83
C LEU A 60 18.62 -35.06 -42.05
N TYR A 61 18.00 -36.24 -42.13
CA TYR A 61 18.12 -37.16 -43.27
C TYR A 61 17.56 -36.57 -44.57
N LYS A 62 16.52 -35.73 -44.49
CA LYS A 62 15.98 -34.98 -45.64
C LYS A 62 16.74 -33.68 -45.93
N GLY A 63 17.82 -33.35 -45.22
CA GLY A 63 18.64 -32.14 -45.44
C GLY A 63 17.95 -30.82 -45.07
N HIS A 64 16.88 -30.86 -44.27
CA HIS A 64 16.09 -29.68 -43.88
C HIS A 64 16.57 -29.02 -42.56
N LEU A 65 17.49 -29.65 -41.83
CA LEU A 65 18.07 -29.17 -40.57
C LEU A 65 19.58 -29.46 -40.55
N THR A 66 20.38 -28.55 -40.01
CA THR A 66 21.80 -28.79 -39.78
C THR A 66 22.03 -29.57 -38.47
N LEU A 67 23.20 -30.20 -38.32
CA LEU A 67 23.60 -30.85 -37.06
C LEU A 67 23.56 -29.86 -35.87
N GLU A 68 23.90 -28.60 -36.12
CA GLU A 68 23.84 -27.50 -35.16
C GLU A 68 22.40 -27.16 -34.75
N ASP A 69 21.48 -27.08 -35.71
CA ASP A 69 20.05 -26.86 -35.43
C ASP A 69 19.45 -27.97 -34.58
N THR A 70 19.86 -29.22 -34.86
CA THR A 70 19.38 -30.42 -34.15
C THR A 70 19.85 -30.43 -32.69
N TRP A 71 21.09 -30.02 -32.46
CA TRP A 71 21.67 -29.89 -31.12
C TRP A 71 21.07 -28.70 -30.35
N CYS A 72 20.91 -27.55 -31.00
CA CYS A 72 20.20 -26.39 -30.45
C CYS A 72 18.77 -26.75 -30.06
N GLN A 73 18.06 -27.53 -30.89
CA GLN A 73 16.69 -27.96 -30.63
C GLN A 73 16.60 -28.87 -29.39
N ALA A 74 17.49 -29.86 -29.28
CA ALA A 74 17.57 -30.78 -28.14
C ALA A 74 17.96 -30.08 -26.83
N SER A 75 19.02 -29.26 -26.87
CA SER A 75 19.52 -28.51 -25.71
C SER A 75 18.50 -27.48 -25.20
N PHE A 76 17.80 -26.81 -26.12
CA PHE A 76 16.76 -25.86 -25.79
C PHE A 76 15.57 -26.50 -25.07
N MET A 77 15.08 -27.65 -25.57
CA MET A 77 13.95 -28.35 -24.95
C MET A 77 14.27 -28.77 -23.52
N MET A 78 15.47 -29.31 -23.28
CA MET A 78 15.91 -29.68 -21.93
C MET A 78 15.97 -28.47 -20.99
N GLN A 79 16.54 -27.35 -21.44
CA GLN A 79 16.68 -26.16 -20.61
C GLN A 79 15.33 -25.51 -20.26
N LEU A 80 14.40 -25.47 -21.21
CA LEU A 80 13.07 -24.92 -20.96
C LEU A 80 12.24 -25.85 -20.06
N ASP A 81 12.29 -27.17 -20.29
CA ASP A 81 11.58 -28.15 -19.48
C ASP A 81 12.08 -28.16 -18.02
N GLU A 82 13.40 -28.16 -17.82
CA GLU A 82 14.00 -28.10 -16.49
C GLU A 82 13.66 -26.79 -15.76
N LEU A 83 13.66 -25.66 -16.48
CA LEU A 83 13.27 -24.37 -15.93
C LEU A 83 11.81 -24.36 -15.48
N LEU A 84 10.91 -24.95 -16.26
CA LEU A 84 9.47 -25.02 -15.93
C LEU A 84 9.18 -26.03 -14.83
N LYS A 85 10.00 -27.06 -14.64
CA LYS A 85 9.95 -27.93 -13.44
C LYS A 85 10.29 -27.17 -12.17
N VAL A 86 11.32 -26.32 -12.21
CA VAL A 86 11.75 -25.51 -11.06
C VAL A 86 10.82 -24.31 -10.82
N HIS A 87 10.21 -23.76 -11.87
CA HIS A 87 9.34 -22.59 -11.82
C HIS A 87 7.98 -22.84 -12.49
N PRO A 88 7.14 -23.73 -11.92
CA PRO A 88 5.89 -24.18 -12.55
C PRO A 88 4.85 -23.06 -12.75
N TYR A 89 4.94 -21.97 -11.98
CA TYR A 89 4.09 -20.78 -12.15
C TYR A 89 4.33 -20.01 -13.46
N LEU A 90 5.39 -20.33 -14.20
CA LEU A 90 5.69 -19.74 -15.51
C LEU A 90 5.01 -20.47 -16.67
N GLU A 91 4.35 -21.59 -16.42
CA GLU A 91 3.51 -22.25 -17.41
C GLU A 91 2.25 -21.42 -17.70
N PRO A 92 1.97 -21.09 -18.98
CA PRO A 92 0.73 -20.41 -19.33
C PRO A 92 -0.50 -21.19 -18.85
N GLY A 93 -1.31 -20.57 -17.99
CA GLY A 93 -2.51 -21.18 -17.41
C GLY A 93 -2.29 -21.96 -16.12
N ALA A 94 -1.06 -22.01 -15.57
CA ALA A 94 -0.78 -22.70 -14.31
C ALA A 94 -1.28 -21.96 -13.06
N THR A 95 -1.50 -20.65 -13.14
CA THR A 95 -1.91 -19.80 -12.02
C THR A 95 -3.01 -18.83 -12.43
N SER A 96 -3.88 -18.44 -11.48
CA SER A 96 -4.94 -17.47 -11.71
C SER A 96 -4.42 -16.07 -12.04
N SER A 97 -3.22 -15.72 -11.57
CA SER A 97 -2.51 -14.48 -11.91
C SER A 97 -1.42 -14.73 -12.96
N VAL A 98 -1.31 -13.83 -13.93
CA VAL A 98 -0.36 -13.93 -15.05
C VAL A 98 0.99 -13.36 -14.62
N HIS A 99 2.02 -14.20 -14.58
CA HIS A 99 3.39 -13.74 -14.32
C HIS A 99 3.99 -13.10 -15.59
N PRO A 100 4.65 -11.92 -15.52
CA PRO A 100 5.18 -11.23 -16.71
C PRO A 100 6.12 -12.07 -17.57
N LEU A 101 6.87 -12.98 -16.93
CA LEU A 101 7.79 -13.90 -17.61
C LEU A 101 7.11 -15.03 -18.41
N GLN A 102 5.81 -15.30 -18.19
CA GLN A 102 5.02 -16.25 -19.01
C GLN A 102 5.00 -15.83 -20.50
N TYR A 103 5.12 -14.54 -20.78
CA TYR A 103 5.26 -14.02 -22.15
C TYR A 103 6.48 -14.61 -22.86
N TRP A 104 7.63 -14.68 -22.19
CA TRP A 104 8.85 -15.22 -22.80
C TRP A 104 8.77 -16.74 -22.96
N VAL A 105 8.12 -17.46 -22.05
CA VAL A 105 7.81 -18.90 -22.22
C VAL A 105 6.95 -19.14 -23.46
N THR A 106 5.92 -18.32 -23.65
CA THR A 106 5.04 -18.41 -24.83
C THR A 106 5.81 -18.12 -26.12
N ARG A 107 6.65 -17.07 -26.14
CA ARG A 107 7.51 -16.73 -27.28
C ARG A 107 8.55 -17.80 -27.59
N CYS A 108 9.14 -18.40 -26.55
CA CYS A 108 10.04 -19.55 -26.66
C CYS A 108 9.36 -20.69 -27.44
N ARG A 109 8.13 -21.07 -27.05
CA ARG A 109 7.36 -22.13 -27.71
C ARG A 109 6.95 -21.78 -29.13
N GLU A 110 6.45 -20.57 -29.37
CA GLU A 110 6.07 -20.11 -30.71
C GLU A 110 7.24 -20.11 -31.69
N ALA A 111 8.40 -19.60 -31.26
CA ALA A 111 9.62 -19.58 -32.07
C ALA A 111 10.11 -21.00 -32.36
N PHE A 112 10.01 -21.89 -31.39
CA PHE A 112 10.35 -23.30 -31.55
C PHE A 112 9.43 -24.02 -32.55
N THR A 113 8.11 -23.88 -32.44
CA THR A 113 7.14 -24.45 -33.38
C THR A 113 7.37 -23.97 -34.82
N ARG A 114 7.86 -22.73 -34.96
CA ARG A 114 8.19 -22.11 -36.26
C ARG A 114 9.61 -22.42 -36.75
N LYS A 115 10.34 -23.31 -36.07
CA LYS A 115 11.72 -23.72 -36.39
C LYS A 115 12.71 -22.54 -36.41
N LYS A 116 12.48 -21.53 -35.58
CA LYS A 116 13.34 -20.35 -35.44
C LYS A 116 14.18 -20.44 -34.18
N PHE A 117 15.17 -21.33 -34.18
CA PHE A 117 15.90 -21.73 -32.98
C PHE A 117 16.70 -20.59 -32.34
N GLY A 118 17.29 -19.67 -33.12
CA GLY A 118 17.95 -18.48 -32.58
C GLY A 118 17.01 -17.53 -31.83
N GLU A 119 15.78 -17.34 -32.32
CA GLU A 119 14.75 -16.52 -31.65
C GLU A 119 14.26 -17.22 -30.35
N ALA A 120 14.16 -18.56 -30.38
CA ALA A 120 13.80 -19.36 -29.22
C ALA A 120 14.88 -19.25 -28.12
N GLN A 121 16.16 -19.40 -28.48
CA GLN A 121 17.28 -19.31 -27.55
C GLN A 121 17.45 -17.91 -26.93
N GLU A 122 17.25 -16.85 -27.72
CA GLU A 122 17.27 -15.47 -27.19
C GLU A 122 16.08 -15.20 -26.24
N SER A 123 14.91 -15.76 -26.53
CA SER A 123 13.75 -15.67 -25.63
C SER A 123 14.00 -16.40 -24.30
N LEU A 124 14.66 -17.56 -24.34
CA LEU A 124 15.07 -18.30 -23.14
C LEU A 124 16.13 -17.54 -22.33
N ARG A 125 17.10 -16.91 -23.00
CA ARG A 125 18.10 -16.05 -22.33
C ARG A 125 17.45 -14.88 -21.58
N ARG A 126 16.41 -14.28 -22.16
CA ARG A 126 15.65 -13.18 -21.54
C ARG A 126 14.81 -13.66 -20.36
N LEU A 127 14.20 -14.84 -20.49
CA LEU A 127 13.49 -15.49 -19.39
C LEU A 127 14.42 -15.72 -18.19
N LEU A 128 15.60 -16.31 -18.42
CA LEU A 128 16.62 -16.54 -17.39
C LEU A 128 17.14 -15.24 -16.76
N ALA A 129 17.33 -14.19 -17.56
CA ALA A 129 17.76 -12.89 -17.04
C ALA A 129 16.69 -12.24 -16.15
N GLY A 130 15.42 -12.32 -16.55
CA GLY A 130 14.29 -11.84 -15.75
C GLY A 130 14.17 -12.57 -14.41
N LEU A 131 14.25 -13.90 -14.44
CA LEU A 131 14.23 -14.74 -13.23
C LEU A 131 15.31 -14.37 -12.22
N ARG A 132 16.54 -14.06 -12.67
CA ARG A 132 17.62 -13.65 -11.77
C ARG A 132 17.35 -12.31 -11.07
N VAL A 133 16.68 -11.40 -11.76
CA VAL A 133 16.29 -10.10 -11.18
C VAL A 133 15.19 -10.31 -10.15
N ASP A 134 14.15 -11.08 -10.49
CA ASP A 134 13.05 -11.40 -9.58
C ASP A 134 13.57 -12.12 -8.32
N GLN A 135 14.43 -13.13 -8.48
CA GLN A 135 15.03 -13.86 -7.35
C GLN A 135 15.84 -12.96 -6.41
N ARG A 136 16.59 -11.99 -6.97
CA ARG A 136 17.36 -11.03 -6.16
C ARG A 136 16.44 -10.13 -5.34
N GLN A 137 15.41 -9.57 -5.96
CA GLN A 137 14.44 -8.70 -5.29
C GLN A 137 13.66 -9.45 -4.20
N ILE A 138 13.26 -10.69 -4.48
CA ILE A 138 12.60 -11.55 -3.48
C ILE A 138 13.56 -11.83 -2.33
N GLY A 139 14.83 -12.13 -2.60
CA GLY A 139 15.84 -12.39 -1.57
C GLY A 139 16.19 -11.16 -0.71
N GLU A 140 16.14 -9.95 -1.29
CA GLU A 140 16.27 -8.69 -0.53
C GLU A 140 15.06 -8.46 0.37
N ALA A 141 13.84 -8.67 -0.13
CA ALA A 141 12.63 -8.59 0.67
C ALA A 141 12.64 -9.62 1.81
N PHE A 142 13.03 -10.85 1.53
CA PHE A 142 13.12 -11.95 2.50
C PHE A 142 14.08 -11.63 3.65
N ARG A 143 15.30 -11.16 3.33
CA ARG A 143 16.34 -10.79 4.33
C ARG A 143 15.89 -9.70 5.30
N ARG A 144 14.90 -8.90 4.94
CA ARG A 144 14.37 -7.85 5.82
C ARG A 144 13.45 -8.43 6.92
N PHE A 145 12.85 -9.58 6.68
CA PHE A 145 11.98 -10.25 7.65
C PHE A 145 12.69 -11.35 8.43
N ASP A 146 13.72 -11.97 7.83
CA ASP A 146 14.68 -12.88 8.47
C ASP A 146 15.61 -12.10 9.41
N SER A 147 15.05 -11.75 10.56
CA SER A 147 15.62 -10.80 11.53
C SER A 147 16.78 -11.43 12.30
N ASP A 148 16.77 -12.76 12.42
CA ASP A 148 17.83 -13.55 13.04
C ASP A 148 18.86 -14.11 12.03
N VAL A 149 18.67 -13.85 10.73
CA VAL A 149 19.54 -14.28 9.63
C VAL A 149 19.70 -15.81 9.61
N SER A 150 18.66 -16.52 10.01
CA SER A 150 18.62 -17.99 10.06
C SER A 150 18.43 -18.63 8.69
N GLY A 151 18.11 -17.83 7.66
CA GLY A 151 17.87 -18.28 6.29
C GLY A 151 16.48 -18.89 6.06
N HIS A 152 15.59 -18.79 7.06
CA HIS A 152 14.20 -19.23 7.01
C HIS A 152 13.35 -18.31 7.89
N LEU A 153 12.12 -17.99 7.49
CA LEU A 153 11.20 -17.23 8.35
C LEU A 153 10.49 -18.19 9.29
N ASP A 154 10.67 -17.98 10.58
CA ASP A 154 9.91 -18.71 11.60
C ASP A 154 8.45 -18.21 11.68
N ALA A 155 7.63 -18.86 12.51
CA ALA A 155 6.21 -18.49 12.66
C ALA A 155 6.00 -17.04 13.14
N LYS A 156 6.97 -16.46 13.85
CA LYS A 156 6.93 -15.07 14.36
C LYS A 156 7.34 -14.10 13.26
N GLU A 157 8.41 -14.38 12.52
CA GLU A 157 8.88 -13.58 11.39
C GLU A 157 7.90 -13.63 10.21
N CYS A 158 7.33 -14.79 9.92
CA CYS A 158 6.24 -14.95 8.97
C CYS A 158 5.02 -14.12 9.37
N LYS A 159 4.64 -14.14 10.65
CA LYS A 159 3.52 -13.32 11.15
C LYS A 159 3.81 -11.83 11.05
N ASN A 160 5.05 -11.41 11.28
CA ASN A 160 5.49 -10.03 11.11
C ASN A 160 5.45 -9.61 9.63
N MET A 161 5.92 -10.48 8.72
CA MET A 161 5.83 -10.28 7.28
C MET A 161 4.37 -10.22 6.80
N CYS A 162 3.51 -11.13 7.27
CA CYS A 162 2.07 -11.13 6.93
C CYS A 162 1.38 -9.87 7.45
N ALA A 163 1.69 -9.44 8.67
CA ALA A 163 1.18 -8.18 9.20
C ALA A 163 1.65 -6.99 8.35
N TYR A 164 2.92 -6.98 7.93
CA TYR A 164 3.48 -5.92 7.06
C TYR A 164 2.84 -5.90 5.66
N LEU A 165 2.57 -7.08 5.09
CA LEU A 165 1.92 -7.24 3.78
C LEU A 165 0.37 -7.10 3.86
N GLY A 166 -0.19 -7.04 5.07
CA GLY A 166 -1.63 -6.91 5.32
C GLY A 166 -2.40 -8.21 5.06
N TRP A 167 -1.76 -9.36 5.25
CA TRP A 167 -2.31 -10.69 5.01
C TRP A 167 -2.83 -11.34 6.30
N GLY A 168 -3.89 -12.13 6.17
CA GLY A 168 -4.43 -12.94 7.25
C GLY A 168 -3.59 -14.20 7.51
N LEU A 169 -3.99 -14.95 8.54
CA LEU A 169 -3.34 -16.22 8.90
C LEU A 169 -3.55 -17.32 7.84
N GLU A 170 -4.59 -17.19 7.01
CA GLU A 170 -4.86 -18.10 5.90
C GLU A 170 -3.83 -17.92 4.77
N GLU A 171 -3.52 -16.67 4.38
CA GLU A 171 -2.50 -16.40 3.37
C GLU A 171 -1.08 -16.73 3.85
N ALA A 172 -0.83 -16.61 5.17
CA ALA A 172 0.42 -17.04 5.81
C ALA A 172 0.67 -18.55 5.62
N SER A 173 -0.39 -19.34 5.73
CA SER A 173 -0.36 -20.80 5.60
C SER A 173 -0.15 -21.27 4.15
N LEU A 174 -0.38 -20.39 3.16
CA LEU A 174 -0.15 -20.68 1.75
C LEU A 174 1.31 -20.47 1.31
N MET A 175 2.12 -19.82 2.14
CA MET A 175 3.54 -19.56 1.87
C MET A 175 4.46 -20.71 2.29
N ASP A 176 4.04 -21.52 3.26
CA ASP A 176 4.72 -22.74 3.68
C ASP A 176 4.33 -23.89 2.74
N LEU A 177 5.19 -24.17 1.75
CA LEU A 177 4.86 -25.05 0.62
C LEU A 177 5.08 -26.52 0.92
N ASP A 178 6.03 -26.83 1.79
CA ASP A 178 6.32 -28.19 2.24
C ASP A 178 5.63 -28.52 3.59
N LYS A 179 5.01 -27.52 4.23
CA LYS A 179 4.24 -27.63 5.47
C LYS A 179 5.11 -28.02 6.66
N ASP A 180 6.37 -27.62 6.65
CA ASP A 180 7.33 -27.92 7.72
C ASP A 180 7.29 -26.90 8.87
N GLY A 181 6.48 -25.84 8.73
CA GLY A 181 6.32 -24.77 9.69
C GLY A 181 7.37 -23.67 9.59
N ARG A 182 8.18 -23.66 8.53
CA ARG A 182 9.21 -22.66 8.21
C ARG A 182 9.02 -22.20 6.77
N ILE A 183 9.29 -20.93 6.51
CA ILE A 183 9.24 -20.41 5.13
C ILE A 183 10.67 -20.16 4.69
N THR A 184 11.21 -21.06 3.87
CA THR A 184 12.53 -20.83 3.28
C THR A 184 12.46 -19.77 2.19
N LEU A 185 13.62 -19.25 1.78
CA LEU A 185 13.71 -18.36 0.63
C LEU A 185 13.11 -19.01 -0.64
N GLN A 186 13.23 -20.33 -0.78
CA GLN A 186 12.69 -21.07 -1.92
C GLN A 186 11.17 -21.13 -1.89
N ASP A 187 10.57 -21.32 -0.72
CA ASP A 187 9.11 -21.32 -0.53
C ASP A 187 8.53 -19.95 -0.83
N PHE A 188 9.19 -18.91 -0.30
CA PHE A 188 8.81 -17.53 -0.54
C PHE A 188 8.92 -17.16 -2.02
N GLN A 189 9.99 -17.57 -2.71
CA GLN A 189 10.13 -17.38 -4.16
C GLN A 189 9.04 -18.09 -4.96
N GLY A 190 8.74 -19.35 -4.63
CA GLY A 190 7.70 -20.13 -5.30
C GLY A 190 6.31 -19.51 -5.12
N PHE A 191 6.03 -19.02 -3.91
CA PHE A 191 4.79 -18.34 -3.59
C PHE A 191 4.64 -17.00 -4.32
N VAL A 192 5.65 -16.13 -4.26
CA VAL A 192 5.64 -14.83 -4.94
C VAL A 192 5.57 -15.00 -6.46
N GLY A 193 6.25 -16.02 -7.00
CA GLY A 193 6.13 -16.41 -8.41
C GLY A 193 4.70 -16.79 -8.80
N ARG A 194 4.02 -17.61 -7.99
CA ARG A 194 2.61 -17.98 -8.22
C ARG A 194 1.64 -16.80 -8.13
N MET A 195 1.99 -15.77 -7.36
CA MET A 195 1.21 -14.54 -7.24
C MET A 195 1.38 -13.57 -8.42
N GLY A 196 2.26 -13.87 -9.39
CA GLY A 196 2.54 -13.01 -10.53
C GLY A 196 3.78 -12.11 -10.35
N GLY A 197 4.63 -12.43 -9.38
CA GLY A 197 5.92 -11.77 -9.14
C GLY A 197 5.88 -10.70 -8.04
N VAL A 198 7.06 -10.16 -7.70
CA VAL A 198 7.23 -9.12 -6.65
C VAL A 198 6.37 -7.89 -6.94
N GLN A 199 6.19 -7.54 -8.21
CA GLN A 199 5.36 -6.40 -8.58
C GLN A 199 3.91 -6.62 -8.16
N GLN A 200 3.32 -7.79 -8.41
CA GLN A 200 1.94 -8.10 -8.01
C GLN A 200 1.77 -8.25 -6.50
N LEU A 201 2.77 -8.82 -5.83
CA LEU A 201 2.86 -8.88 -4.37
C LEU A 201 2.66 -7.49 -3.73
N PHE A 202 3.40 -6.50 -4.22
CA PHE A 202 3.32 -5.12 -3.73
C PHE A 202 2.23 -4.29 -4.40
N GLU A 203 1.71 -4.69 -5.56
CA GLU A 203 0.56 -4.06 -6.21
C GLU A 203 -0.72 -4.37 -5.46
N HIS A 204 -0.90 -5.58 -4.89
CA HIS A 204 -1.99 -5.84 -3.95
C HIS A 204 -1.93 -4.95 -2.70
N ARG A 205 -0.72 -4.66 -2.19
CA ARG A 205 -0.51 -3.70 -1.10
C ARG A 205 -0.81 -2.27 -1.55
N ARG A 206 -0.28 -1.85 -2.71
CA ARG A 206 -0.53 -0.52 -3.31
C ARG A 206 -2.02 -0.33 -3.61
N LEU A 207 -2.71 -1.35 -4.08
CA LEU A 207 -4.14 -1.33 -4.36
C LEU A 207 -4.97 -1.18 -3.09
N ARG A 208 -4.56 -1.82 -1.98
CA ARG A 208 -5.16 -1.62 -0.64
C ARG A 208 -4.81 -0.27 -0.01
N ILE A 209 -3.65 0.31 -0.35
CA ILE A 209 -3.27 1.70 -0.01
C ILE A 209 -3.97 2.72 -0.94
N SER A 210 -4.40 2.30 -2.14
CA SER A 210 -5.00 3.16 -3.17
C SER A 210 -6.53 3.13 -3.20
N SER A 211 -7.15 2.01 -2.81
CA SER A 211 -8.54 2.01 -2.36
C SER A 211 -8.65 3.05 -1.27
N SER A 212 -7.62 3.06 -0.42
CA SER A 212 -7.45 4.04 0.62
C SER A 212 -6.98 5.41 0.17
N ARG A 213 -6.90 5.76 -1.11
CA ARG A 213 -6.78 7.14 -1.59
C ARG A 213 -7.29 7.33 -3.01
N LYS A 214 -8.58 7.62 -3.15
CA LYS A 214 -9.23 7.85 -4.46
C LYS A 214 -8.70 9.06 -5.26
N ASP A 215 -7.74 9.83 -4.75
CA ASP A 215 -7.17 11.01 -5.41
C ASP A 215 -5.75 10.80 -5.97
N VAL A 216 -5.19 9.57 -5.98
CA VAL A 216 -3.80 9.31 -6.42
C VAL A 216 -3.68 8.21 -7.51
N CYS A 217 -4.80 7.76 -8.08
CA CYS A 217 -4.77 6.74 -9.13
C CYS A 217 -4.81 7.34 -10.54
N ASP A 218 -3.65 7.81 -11.02
CA ASP A 218 -3.38 7.85 -12.47
C ASP A 218 -2.23 6.89 -12.79
N HIS A 219 -2.51 5.96 -13.71
CA HIS A 219 -1.73 4.76 -13.98
C HIS A 219 -0.27 5.02 -14.39
N ALA A 220 0.66 4.24 -13.81
CA ALA A 220 1.98 3.91 -14.36
C ALA A 220 2.93 5.07 -14.78
N GLY A 221 2.84 6.26 -14.17
CA GLY A 221 3.90 7.27 -14.20
C GLY A 221 4.21 7.94 -15.56
N LEU A 222 3.47 7.63 -16.62
CA LEU A 222 3.66 8.22 -17.95
C LEU A 222 2.67 9.37 -18.17
N ALA A 223 3.14 10.61 -17.97
CA ALA A 223 2.36 11.79 -18.29
C ALA A 223 2.50 12.18 -19.77
N VAL A 224 1.43 12.72 -20.35
CA VAL A 224 1.49 13.39 -21.66
C VAL A 224 2.46 14.58 -21.55
N GLY A 225 3.44 14.63 -22.44
CA GLY A 225 4.51 15.62 -22.44
C GLY A 225 5.87 15.10 -21.94
N SER A 226 5.92 13.97 -21.22
CA SER A 226 7.16 13.40 -20.67
C SER A 226 8.16 13.02 -21.76
N ARG A 227 9.46 13.19 -21.49
CA ARG A 227 10.56 12.71 -22.35
C ARG A 227 10.94 11.28 -21.96
N VAL A 228 10.92 10.37 -22.92
CA VAL A 228 11.14 8.95 -22.69
C VAL A 228 12.17 8.36 -23.65
N ARG A 229 12.78 7.24 -23.28
CA ARG A 229 13.52 6.39 -24.22
C ARG A 229 12.64 5.22 -24.61
N ALA A 230 12.45 5.03 -25.91
CA ALA A 230 11.57 3.98 -26.40
C ALA A 230 12.13 3.32 -27.65
N HIS A 231 11.82 2.03 -27.81
CA HIS A 231 11.93 1.38 -29.11
C HIS A 231 10.84 1.88 -30.05
N PHE A 232 11.11 1.81 -31.35
CA PHE A 232 10.19 2.28 -32.38
C PHE A 232 9.89 1.20 -33.42
N TYR A 233 8.80 1.36 -34.16
CA TYR A 233 8.54 0.49 -35.31
C TYR A 233 9.41 0.92 -36.50
N CYS A 234 10.11 -0.03 -37.07
CA CYS A 234 10.82 0.09 -38.34
C CYS A 234 10.33 -1.03 -39.25
N HIS A 235 9.72 -0.68 -40.40
CA HIS A 235 9.14 -1.65 -41.35
C HIS A 235 8.20 -2.69 -40.71
N GLY A 236 7.39 -2.27 -39.72
CA GLY A 236 6.45 -3.15 -39.04
C GLY A 236 7.05 -4.04 -37.94
N GLN A 237 8.34 -3.89 -37.62
CA GLN A 237 9.03 -4.65 -36.56
C GLN A 237 9.66 -3.71 -35.51
N LYS A 238 9.98 -4.25 -34.32
CA LYS A 238 10.64 -3.50 -33.23
C LYS A 238 12.06 -3.09 -33.64
N SER A 239 12.44 -1.84 -33.40
CA SER A 239 13.79 -1.34 -33.66
C SER A 239 14.84 -2.05 -32.80
N GLN A 240 16.03 -2.28 -33.36
CA GLN A 240 17.15 -2.86 -32.61
C GLN A 240 17.72 -1.90 -31.54
N SER A 241 17.62 -0.59 -31.76
CA SER A 241 18.04 0.45 -30.81
C SER A 241 16.86 1.32 -30.37
N TRP A 242 16.96 1.90 -29.17
CA TRP A 242 16.00 2.87 -28.66
C TRP A 242 16.37 4.29 -29.09
N ARG A 243 15.40 5.20 -29.07
CA ARG A 243 15.58 6.63 -29.31
C ARG A 243 14.80 7.46 -28.30
N GLU A 244 15.20 8.72 -28.14
CA GLU A 244 14.42 9.70 -27.39
C GLU A 244 13.09 10.00 -28.10
N ALA A 245 12.04 10.09 -27.30
CA ALA A 245 10.71 10.45 -27.72
C ALA A 245 9.99 11.31 -26.67
N GLN A 246 8.93 11.96 -27.08
CA GLN A 246 8.00 12.67 -26.21
C GLN A 246 6.66 11.95 -26.21
N VAL A 247 6.07 11.78 -25.04
CA VAL A 247 4.73 11.19 -24.89
C VAL A 247 3.70 12.19 -25.38
N LEU A 248 2.89 11.81 -26.37
CA LEU A 248 1.80 12.62 -26.89
C LEU A 248 0.43 12.18 -26.37
N ALA A 249 0.24 10.88 -26.13
CA ALA A 249 -0.97 10.32 -25.55
C ALA A 249 -0.70 8.93 -24.97
N VAL A 250 -1.44 8.54 -23.93
CA VAL A 250 -1.40 7.21 -23.30
C VAL A 250 -2.75 6.53 -23.51
N GLY A 251 -2.76 5.20 -23.67
CA GLY A 251 -4.01 4.44 -23.85
C GLY A 251 -4.61 4.52 -25.25
N VAL A 252 -3.79 4.74 -26.28
CA VAL A 252 -4.26 4.88 -27.68
C VAL A 252 -4.57 3.51 -28.27
N GLU A 253 -5.82 3.29 -28.71
CA GLU A 253 -6.24 2.10 -29.45
C GLU A 253 -5.82 2.19 -30.92
N LYS A 254 -5.24 1.11 -31.47
CA LYS A 254 -4.98 1.00 -32.92
C LYS A 254 -5.59 -0.27 -33.47
N ARG A 255 -6.59 -0.15 -34.36
CA ARG A 255 -7.08 -1.28 -35.18
C ARG A 255 -6.16 -1.47 -36.40
N PRO A 256 -5.65 -2.68 -36.67
CA PRO A 256 -5.34 -3.08 -38.03
C PRO A 256 -6.65 -3.32 -38.78
N GLN A 257 -6.77 -2.86 -40.03
CA GLN A 257 -7.92 -3.22 -40.88
C GLN A 257 -7.95 -4.75 -41.05
N GLY A 258 -9.01 -5.41 -40.52
CA GLY A 258 -9.40 -6.76 -40.92
C GLY A 258 -9.33 -7.91 -39.90
N SER A 259 -9.13 -7.71 -38.59
CA SER A 259 -9.10 -8.83 -37.61
C SER A 259 -10.18 -8.78 -36.52
N MET A 260 -10.80 -9.93 -36.22
CA MET A 260 -11.61 -10.17 -35.02
C MET A 260 -10.72 -10.61 -33.85
N GLY A 261 -10.63 -9.81 -32.79
CA GLY A 261 -9.85 -10.06 -31.55
C GLY A 261 -9.78 -8.78 -30.67
N PRO A 262 -9.47 -8.88 -29.36
CA PRO A 262 -9.52 -7.74 -28.45
C PRO A 262 -8.41 -6.71 -28.69
N VAL A 263 -8.73 -5.44 -28.42
CA VAL A 263 -7.93 -4.24 -28.74
C VAL A 263 -6.66 -4.17 -27.86
N THR A 264 -5.51 -3.83 -28.45
CA THR A 264 -4.26 -3.61 -27.70
C THR A 264 -4.04 -2.12 -27.43
N TYR A 265 -3.96 -1.75 -26.15
CA TYR A 265 -3.63 -0.41 -25.66
C TYR A 265 -2.15 -0.06 -25.93
N GLY A 266 -1.86 1.17 -26.37
CA GLY A 266 -0.49 1.63 -26.63
C GLY A 266 -0.21 3.09 -26.25
N VAL A 267 1.07 3.49 -26.30
CA VAL A 267 1.54 4.86 -26.00
C VAL A 267 1.91 5.55 -27.31
N LEU A 268 1.29 6.69 -27.61
CA LEU A 268 1.63 7.52 -28.76
C LEU A 268 2.86 8.36 -28.44
N LEU A 269 3.93 8.12 -29.20
CA LEU A 269 5.21 8.78 -29.04
C LEU A 269 5.60 9.54 -30.31
N GLU A 270 6.24 10.70 -30.13
CA GLU A 270 6.93 11.42 -31.21
C GLU A 270 8.44 11.33 -31.00
N PHE A 271 9.18 10.92 -32.03
CA PHE A 271 10.63 10.78 -32.02
C PHE A 271 11.28 11.90 -32.86
N GLY A 272 12.49 12.35 -32.45
CA GLY A 272 13.34 13.23 -33.26
C GLY A 272 13.28 14.73 -32.91
N PHE A 273 13.71 15.10 -31.70
CA PHE A 273 13.83 16.50 -31.26
C PHE A 273 15.30 16.92 -31.07
N GLY A 274 15.66 18.12 -31.55
CA GLY A 274 17.01 18.70 -31.50
C GLY A 274 17.31 19.52 -32.75
N TYR A 275 17.87 20.72 -32.59
CA TYR A 275 18.27 21.59 -33.71
C TYR A 275 19.67 21.18 -34.17
N SER A 276 19.80 20.68 -35.40
CA SER A 276 21.10 20.44 -36.03
C SER A 276 21.04 20.97 -37.45
N GLU A 277 21.87 21.97 -37.76
CA GLU A 277 21.97 22.61 -39.07
C GLU A 277 22.47 21.65 -40.18
N LYS A 278 22.92 20.43 -39.83
CA LYS A 278 23.62 19.52 -40.76
C LYS A 278 22.95 18.16 -40.98
N GLN A 279 21.78 17.87 -40.41
CA GLN A 279 21.08 16.60 -40.67
C GLN A 279 19.60 16.80 -40.95
N LYS A 280 19.13 16.32 -42.12
CA LYS A 280 17.72 16.28 -42.52
C LYS A 280 16.89 15.62 -41.41
N ARG A 281 15.90 16.36 -40.88
CA ARG A 281 15.03 15.96 -39.76
C ARG A 281 14.31 14.63 -40.04
N TRP A 282 14.63 13.59 -39.27
CA TRP A 282 13.75 12.44 -39.12
C TRP A 282 12.82 12.71 -37.92
N ARG A 283 11.52 12.85 -38.19
CA ARG A 283 10.46 12.87 -37.16
C ARG A 283 9.50 11.74 -37.45
N ALA A 284 9.18 10.96 -36.42
CA ALA A 284 8.22 9.86 -36.55
C ALA A 284 7.25 9.87 -35.38
N ARG A 285 5.95 9.75 -35.67
CA ARG A 285 4.89 9.57 -34.67
C ARG A 285 4.31 8.19 -34.80
N GLN A 286 4.21 7.49 -33.68
CA GLN A 286 3.73 6.12 -33.69
C GLN A 286 3.28 5.69 -32.30
N VAL A 287 2.30 4.80 -32.29
CA VAL A 287 1.86 4.11 -31.09
C VAL A 287 2.79 2.91 -30.89
N VAL A 288 3.41 2.81 -29.71
CA VAL A 288 4.25 1.67 -29.33
C VAL A 288 3.65 0.98 -28.10
N PRO A 289 3.91 -0.33 -27.90
CA PRO A 289 3.53 -1.00 -26.67
C PRO A 289 4.14 -0.28 -25.45
N PRO A 290 3.42 -0.17 -24.32
CA PRO A 290 3.97 0.44 -23.11
C PRO A 290 5.28 -0.22 -22.66
N THR A 291 5.40 -1.54 -22.85
CA THR A 291 6.60 -2.35 -22.57
C THR A 291 7.83 -2.02 -23.43
N TRP A 292 7.69 -1.14 -24.44
CA TRP A 292 8.81 -0.70 -25.28
C TRP A 292 9.43 0.62 -24.80
N VAL A 293 8.82 1.26 -23.79
CA VAL A 293 9.37 2.41 -23.10
C VAL A 293 10.35 1.90 -22.05
N LEU A 294 11.64 2.17 -22.22
CA LEU A 294 12.75 1.57 -21.47
C LEU A 294 13.18 2.39 -20.25
N SER A 295 12.30 3.21 -19.69
CA SER A 295 12.61 4.16 -18.61
C SER A 295 13.37 5.42 -19.06
N SER A 296 13.13 6.53 -18.36
CA SER A 296 13.64 7.85 -18.75
C SER A 296 15.10 8.04 -18.32
N VAL A 297 15.77 9.08 -18.81
CA VAL A 297 17.06 9.54 -18.23
C VAL A 297 16.90 9.96 -16.76
N GLU A 298 15.66 10.20 -16.36
CA GLU A 298 15.26 10.72 -15.07
C GLU A 298 15.37 9.63 -13.96
N ASP A 299 15.44 8.33 -14.28
CA ASP A 299 15.61 7.29 -13.24
C ASP A 299 17.02 7.27 -12.65
N ALA A 300 18.04 7.59 -13.46
CA ALA A 300 19.42 7.64 -12.98
C ALA A 300 19.68 8.89 -12.11
N SER A 301 19.06 10.02 -12.43
CA SER A 301 19.14 11.23 -11.61
C SER A 301 18.37 11.10 -10.30
N VAL A 302 17.21 10.43 -10.30
CA VAL A 302 16.51 10.05 -9.07
C VAL A 302 17.37 9.13 -8.19
N GLN A 303 17.93 8.06 -8.76
CA GLN A 303 18.82 7.17 -8.00
C GLN A 303 20.02 7.93 -7.42
N SER A 304 20.63 8.85 -8.17
CA SER A 304 21.69 9.72 -7.66
C SER A 304 21.21 10.61 -6.50
N ALA A 305 20.06 11.27 -6.65
CA ALA A 305 19.51 12.13 -5.61
C ALA A 305 19.16 11.36 -4.33
N LEU A 306 18.65 10.13 -4.46
CA LEU A 306 18.39 9.24 -3.32
C LEU A 306 19.69 8.88 -2.60
N ARG A 307 20.76 8.52 -3.33
CA ARG A 307 22.09 8.29 -2.72
C ARG A 307 22.62 9.51 -1.99
N GLU A 308 22.45 10.69 -2.57
CA GLU A 308 22.92 11.95 -1.99
C GLU A 308 22.24 12.30 -0.67
N ILE A 309 21.02 11.82 -0.41
CA ILE A 309 20.34 11.97 0.88
C ILE A 309 20.60 10.79 1.84
N GLY A 310 21.46 9.85 1.45
CA GLY A 310 21.85 8.68 2.25
C GLY A 310 20.94 7.45 2.08
N LEU A 311 20.12 7.37 1.03
CA LEU A 311 19.38 6.16 0.67
C LEU A 311 20.20 5.34 -0.34
N LEU A 312 20.84 4.29 0.16
CA LEU A 312 21.70 3.41 -0.65
C LEU A 312 20.87 2.50 -1.56
N ASP A 313 21.51 1.93 -2.59
CA ASP A 313 20.83 1.15 -3.64
C ASP A 313 19.96 0.00 -3.08
N GLU A 314 20.42 -0.62 -2.00
CA GLU A 314 19.72 -1.69 -1.27
C GLU A 314 18.41 -1.22 -0.60
N ASP A 315 18.35 0.04 -0.15
CA ASP A 315 17.15 0.64 0.43
C ASP A 315 16.24 1.27 -0.63
N GLN A 316 16.78 1.65 -1.79
CA GLN A 316 16.01 2.32 -2.85
C GLN A 316 14.92 1.40 -3.43
N ALA A 317 15.22 0.13 -3.63
CA ALA A 317 14.24 -0.85 -4.09
C ALA A 317 13.08 -0.97 -3.09
N PHE A 318 13.39 -0.97 -1.80
CA PHE A 318 12.39 -0.99 -0.74
C PHE A 318 11.47 0.24 -0.77
N TRP A 319 12.03 1.45 -0.87
CA TRP A 319 11.22 2.67 -0.96
C TRP A 319 10.41 2.76 -2.24
N ALA A 320 10.94 2.27 -3.38
CA ALA A 320 10.24 2.13 -4.66
C ALA A 320 8.99 1.25 -4.60
N LEU A 321 8.94 0.33 -3.64
CA LEU A 321 7.80 -0.56 -3.42
C LEU A 321 6.77 0.05 -2.46
N LEU A 322 7.21 0.86 -1.51
CA LEU A 322 6.39 1.41 -0.45
C LEU A 322 5.73 2.75 -0.83
N LEU A 323 6.45 3.61 -1.54
CA LEU A 323 6.02 4.97 -1.85
C LEU A 323 5.72 5.14 -3.35
N PRO A 324 4.83 6.07 -3.73
CA PRO A 324 4.63 6.40 -5.14
C PRO A 324 5.89 7.03 -5.72
N GLU A 325 6.12 6.86 -7.03
CA GLU A 325 7.29 7.43 -7.72
C GLU A 325 7.43 8.95 -7.53
N SER A 326 6.31 9.65 -7.33
CA SER A 326 6.27 11.10 -7.05
C SER A 326 7.09 11.51 -5.81
N GLU A 327 7.19 10.66 -4.79
CA GLU A 327 8.03 10.89 -3.59
C GLU A 327 9.52 10.91 -3.96
N MET A 328 9.95 10.00 -4.85
CA MET A 328 11.34 9.87 -5.27
C MET A 328 11.72 11.03 -6.20
N ARG A 329 10.80 11.42 -7.08
CA ARG A 329 10.91 12.62 -7.90
C ARG A 329 10.97 13.89 -7.05
N ALA A 330 10.32 13.92 -5.88
CA ALA A 330 10.42 15.04 -4.97
C ALA A 330 11.82 15.18 -4.35
N VAL A 331 12.52 14.07 -4.12
CA VAL A 331 13.93 14.08 -3.69
C VAL A 331 14.84 14.64 -4.78
N GLU A 332 14.61 14.25 -6.05
CA GLU A 332 15.35 14.81 -7.20
C GLU A 332 15.20 16.33 -7.30
N ARG A 333 14.04 16.90 -6.95
CA ARG A 333 13.81 18.35 -6.96
C ARG A 333 14.48 19.11 -5.80
N LEU A 334 15.07 18.42 -4.83
CA LEU A 334 15.76 19.07 -3.72
C LEU A 334 17.05 19.75 -4.18
N THR A 335 17.33 20.91 -3.59
CA THR A 335 18.59 21.63 -3.77
C THR A 335 19.72 20.99 -2.95
N ASP A 336 20.97 21.33 -3.29
CA ASP A 336 22.15 20.77 -2.63
C ASP A 336 22.15 20.98 -1.10
N CYS A 337 21.69 22.13 -0.61
CA CYS A 337 21.60 22.40 0.83
C CYS A 337 20.57 21.50 1.52
N GLN A 338 19.43 21.23 0.87
CA GLN A 338 18.39 20.35 1.39
C GLN A 338 18.86 18.90 1.40
N ARG A 339 19.52 18.44 0.33
CA ARG A 339 20.08 17.08 0.26
C ARG A 339 21.17 16.88 1.31
N LYS A 340 22.08 17.85 1.46
CA LYS A 340 23.13 17.84 2.49
C LYS A 340 22.57 17.78 3.91
N ALA A 341 21.51 18.56 4.19
CA ALA A 341 20.83 18.52 5.48
C ALA A 341 20.25 17.12 5.78
N LEU A 342 19.54 16.52 4.82
CA LEU A 342 18.97 15.18 4.95
C LEU A 342 20.05 14.11 5.14
N ALA A 343 21.11 14.15 4.34
CA ALA A 343 22.22 13.21 4.44
C ALA A 343 22.91 13.27 5.80
N GLY A 344 23.17 14.49 6.31
CA GLY A 344 23.79 14.70 7.61
C GLY A 344 22.92 14.13 8.75
N VAL A 345 21.61 14.42 8.72
CA VAL A 345 20.67 13.89 9.72
C VAL A 345 20.54 12.39 9.61
N ARG A 346 20.39 11.84 8.40
CA ARG A 346 20.28 10.38 8.19
C ARG A 346 21.51 9.65 8.71
N ALA A 347 22.71 10.12 8.37
CA ALA A 347 23.96 9.53 8.84
C ALA A 347 24.06 9.51 10.37
N GLN A 348 23.70 10.62 11.03
CA GLN A 348 23.73 10.72 12.49
C GLN A 348 22.66 9.83 13.16
N CYS A 349 21.45 9.83 12.62
CA CYS A 349 20.32 9.19 13.27
C CYS A 349 20.31 7.67 13.10
N THR A 350 21.03 7.12 12.11
CA THR A 350 21.21 5.66 11.95
C THR A 350 21.85 5.06 13.20
N GLU A 351 22.96 5.64 13.66
CA GLU A 351 23.66 5.17 14.86
C GLU A 351 22.80 5.37 16.12
N THR A 352 22.19 6.55 16.29
CA THR A 352 21.36 6.81 17.48
C THR A 352 20.13 5.92 17.53
N HIS A 353 19.53 5.61 16.38
CA HIS A 353 18.42 4.66 16.27
C HIS A 353 18.83 3.29 16.78
N GLU A 354 19.93 2.73 16.26
CA GLU A 354 20.43 1.41 16.63
C GLU A 354 20.75 1.31 18.12
N GLN A 355 21.32 2.37 18.70
CA GLN A 355 21.61 2.43 20.14
C GLN A 355 20.36 2.48 21.04
N HIS A 356 19.23 3.00 20.53
CA HIS A 356 18.00 3.18 21.31
C HIS A 356 16.95 2.10 21.06
N LEU A 357 16.99 1.42 19.91
CA LEU A 357 16.01 0.40 19.55
C LEU A 357 15.86 -0.71 20.62
N PRO A 358 16.95 -1.27 21.20
CA PRO A 358 16.82 -2.23 22.30
C PRO A 358 16.15 -1.66 23.55
N LYS A 359 16.43 -0.40 23.89
CA LYS A 359 15.85 0.27 25.06
C LYS A 359 14.36 0.54 24.89
N VAL A 360 13.96 0.94 23.68
CA VAL A 360 12.56 1.12 23.32
C VAL A 360 11.82 -0.21 23.38
N ARG A 361 12.43 -1.28 22.87
CA ARG A 361 11.89 -2.65 22.95
C ARG A 361 11.63 -3.07 24.40
N GLU A 362 12.62 -2.92 25.28
CA GLU A 362 12.48 -3.21 26.71
C GLU A 362 11.36 -2.36 27.35
N ARG A 363 11.23 -1.09 26.95
CA ARG A 363 10.18 -0.21 27.45
C ARG A 363 8.79 -0.64 26.99
N PHE A 364 8.63 -1.05 25.72
CA PHE A 364 7.37 -1.59 25.20
C PHE A 364 6.96 -2.86 25.95
N GLU A 365 7.91 -3.76 26.23
CA GLU A 365 7.67 -4.97 27.03
C GLU A 365 7.19 -4.62 28.45
N LYS A 366 7.81 -3.64 29.12
CA LYS A 366 7.37 -3.15 30.44
C LYS A 366 5.96 -2.55 30.43
N LEU A 367 5.53 -1.99 29.30
CA LEU A 367 4.18 -1.47 29.10
C LEU A 367 3.16 -2.56 28.72
N GLY A 368 3.58 -3.82 28.60
CA GLY A 368 2.72 -4.95 28.25
C GLY A 368 2.58 -5.19 26.75
N PHE A 369 3.35 -4.50 25.92
CA PHE A 369 3.36 -4.66 24.47
C PHE A 369 4.43 -5.65 24.02
N LYS A 370 4.17 -6.39 22.93
CA LYS A 370 5.14 -7.33 22.34
C LYS A 370 5.85 -6.64 21.17
N GLU A 371 6.82 -7.37 20.62
CA GLU A 371 7.59 -6.90 19.46
C GLU A 371 6.71 -6.52 18.27
N ARG A 372 5.62 -7.26 18.05
CA ARG A 372 4.64 -6.94 16.99
C ARG A 372 4.10 -5.52 17.12
N GLU A 373 3.69 -5.10 18.32
CA GLU A 373 3.14 -3.76 18.54
C GLU A 373 4.19 -2.67 18.31
N LEU A 374 5.45 -2.92 18.67
CA LEU A 374 6.56 -2.02 18.38
C LEU A 374 6.82 -1.90 16.87
N ASP A 375 6.93 -3.01 16.16
CA ASP A 375 7.16 -3.04 14.71
C ASP A 375 6.02 -2.36 13.96
N THR A 376 4.78 -2.63 14.39
CA THR A 376 3.57 -1.99 13.84
C THR A 376 3.58 -0.48 14.09
N THR A 377 4.02 -0.04 15.26
CA THR A 377 4.13 1.37 15.63
C THR A 377 5.18 2.10 14.78
N LEU A 378 6.37 1.51 14.62
CA LEU A 378 7.42 2.05 13.78
C LEU A 378 7.00 2.06 12.30
N GLY A 379 6.34 1.02 11.81
CA GLY A 379 5.77 0.96 10.47
C GLY A 379 4.68 2.01 10.24
N TRP A 380 3.79 2.23 11.20
CA TRP A 380 2.79 3.31 11.13
C TRP A 380 3.45 4.69 10.98
N ILE A 381 4.46 4.98 11.81
CA ILE A 381 5.25 6.22 11.73
C ILE A 381 5.89 6.34 10.35
N GLN A 382 6.55 5.28 9.88
CA GLN A 382 7.32 5.28 8.65
C GLN A 382 6.44 5.46 7.41
N ASP A 383 5.32 4.77 7.35
CA ASP A 383 4.60 4.55 6.09
C ASP A 383 3.33 5.41 5.99
N MET A 384 2.62 5.62 7.11
CA MET A 384 1.20 5.99 7.09
C MET A 384 0.86 7.29 7.84
N ALA A 385 1.56 7.58 8.94
CA ALA A 385 1.27 8.75 9.77
C ALA A 385 1.28 10.04 8.94
N PRO A 386 0.19 10.85 8.94
CA PRO A 386 0.11 12.06 8.12
C PRO A 386 1.16 13.09 8.53
N ILE A 387 1.84 13.69 7.55
CA ILE A 387 2.71 14.85 7.78
C ILE A 387 1.90 16.09 7.46
N CYS A 388 1.76 17.00 8.42
CA CYS A 388 0.91 18.18 8.28
C CYS A 388 1.62 19.49 8.61
N ILE A 389 1.06 20.59 8.09
CA ILE A 389 1.40 21.95 8.51
C ILE A 389 0.12 22.61 9.02
N HIS A 390 0.14 23.08 10.26
CA HIS A 390 -0.96 23.84 10.85
C HIS A 390 -0.98 25.26 10.26
N VAL A 391 -2.19 25.72 9.93
CA VAL A 391 -2.46 26.96 9.21
C VAL A 391 -3.68 27.67 9.79
N GLY A 392 -3.62 28.99 9.92
CA GLY A 392 -4.77 29.81 10.27
C GLY A 392 -5.43 30.35 9.01
N LEU A 393 -6.44 29.66 8.48
CA LEU A 393 -7.04 29.98 7.18
C LEU A 393 -7.63 31.39 7.13
N ASP A 394 -8.19 31.91 8.23
CA ASP A 394 -8.67 33.29 8.30
C ASP A 394 -7.55 34.32 8.05
N ARG A 395 -6.32 33.99 8.43
CA ARG A 395 -5.16 34.88 8.27
C ARG A 395 -4.47 34.70 6.93
N MET A 396 -4.34 33.46 6.46
CA MET A 396 -3.48 33.14 5.31
C MET A 396 -4.21 32.60 4.08
N GLY A 397 -5.52 32.35 4.16
CA GLY A 397 -6.31 31.76 3.08
C GLY A 397 -6.21 32.54 1.77
N HIS A 398 -6.34 33.87 1.84
CA HIS A 398 -6.24 34.73 0.65
C HIS A 398 -4.84 34.69 -0.03
N PHE A 399 -3.77 34.43 0.71
CA PHE A 399 -2.44 34.21 0.11
C PHE A 399 -2.39 32.87 -0.61
N MET A 400 -3.00 31.82 -0.04
CA MET A 400 -3.02 30.48 -0.63
C MET A 400 -3.87 30.41 -1.90
N GLU A 401 -4.82 31.32 -2.10
CA GLU A 401 -5.61 31.40 -3.34
C GLU A 401 -4.77 31.81 -4.55
N SER A 402 -3.66 32.53 -4.35
CA SER A 402 -2.87 33.13 -5.42
C SER A 402 -1.41 32.67 -5.46
N ASP A 403 -0.85 32.24 -4.32
CA ASP A 403 0.51 31.75 -4.23
C ASP A 403 0.55 30.23 -4.34
N GLU A 404 1.27 29.73 -5.35
CA GLU A 404 1.48 28.31 -5.56
C GLU A 404 2.46 27.69 -4.52
N PHE A 405 3.15 28.53 -3.73
CA PHE A 405 4.17 28.09 -2.79
C PHE A 405 3.84 28.45 -1.34
N TYR A 406 3.93 27.45 -0.44
CA TYR A 406 3.92 27.69 0.99
C TYR A 406 5.25 28.31 1.44
N ARG A 407 5.21 29.58 1.86
CA ARG A 407 6.40 30.37 2.21
C ARG A 407 6.76 30.31 3.69
N ASN A 408 8.06 30.40 3.99
CA ASN A 408 8.56 30.45 5.37
C ASN A 408 8.83 31.90 5.85
N GLN A 409 9.18 32.04 7.13
CA GLN A 409 9.42 33.36 7.75
C GLN A 409 10.60 34.15 7.15
N PHE A 410 11.53 33.50 6.45
CA PHE A 410 12.62 34.21 5.78
C PHE A 410 12.13 34.98 4.56
N GLU A 411 11.07 34.50 3.93
CA GLU A 411 10.42 35.08 2.75
C GLU A 411 9.34 36.08 3.15
N THR A 412 8.51 35.74 4.15
CA THR A 412 7.34 36.56 4.52
C THR A 412 7.63 37.60 5.60
N LYS A 413 8.71 37.42 6.38
CA LYS A 413 9.00 38.22 7.59
C LYS A 413 7.88 38.18 8.64
N THR A 414 7.08 37.11 8.64
CA THR A 414 6.01 36.88 9.62
C THR A 414 6.16 35.49 10.24
N SER A 415 5.74 35.33 11.48
CA SER A 415 5.76 34.03 12.18
C SER A 415 4.75 34.01 13.32
N CYS A 416 4.22 32.83 13.65
CA CYS A 416 3.53 32.56 14.91
C CYS A 416 4.46 31.95 15.96
N GLY A 417 5.76 31.84 15.65
CA GLY A 417 6.83 31.40 16.57
C GLY A 417 7.89 32.50 16.75
N ALA A 418 9.13 32.09 17.00
CA ALA A 418 10.25 33.02 17.19
C ALA A 418 10.58 33.81 15.91
N LEU A 419 10.52 35.13 15.99
CA LEU A 419 10.83 36.07 14.93
C LEU A 419 11.73 37.18 15.47
N ASP A 420 12.90 37.35 14.87
CA ASP A 420 13.81 38.47 15.14
C ASP A 420 14.11 39.20 13.81
N PRO A 421 14.50 40.49 13.84
CA PRO A 421 14.61 41.32 12.62
C PRO A 421 15.49 40.71 11.53
N GLU A 422 16.49 39.93 11.90
CA GLU A 422 17.46 39.32 10.98
C GLU A 422 17.32 37.78 10.91
N ASN A 423 16.31 37.21 11.58
CA ASN A 423 16.12 35.76 11.75
C ASN A 423 17.35 35.00 12.28
N ARG A 424 18.22 35.65 13.06
CA ARG A 424 19.45 35.04 13.61
C ARG A 424 19.14 33.85 14.50
N THR A 425 18.07 33.92 15.28
CA THR A 425 17.64 32.82 16.15
C THR A 425 17.35 31.57 15.33
N ARG A 426 16.58 31.73 14.25
CA ARG A 426 16.22 30.62 13.36
C ARG A 426 17.42 30.08 12.58
N GLN A 427 18.31 30.96 12.13
CA GLN A 427 19.56 30.57 11.47
C GLN A 427 20.44 29.73 12.39
N ASN A 428 20.59 30.12 13.65
CA ASN A 428 21.39 29.39 14.63
C ASN A 428 20.80 28.00 14.90
N TRP A 429 19.47 27.88 15.05
CA TRP A 429 18.83 26.57 15.19
C TRP A 429 19.05 25.69 13.95
N GLU A 430 18.82 26.22 12.74
CA GLU A 430 19.07 25.45 11.51
C GLU A 430 20.54 25.04 11.37
N LYS A 431 21.47 25.88 11.85
CA LYS A 431 22.90 25.56 11.87
C LYS A 431 23.21 24.40 12.83
N GLU A 432 22.66 24.43 14.04
CA GLU A 432 22.82 23.38 15.04
C GLU A 432 22.17 22.06 14.60
N LEU A 433 21.00 22.12 13.98
CA LEU A 433 20.23 20.96 13.54
C LEU A 433 20.81 20.30 12.29
N PHE A 434 21.28 21.09 11.32
CA PHE A 434 21.66 20.60 10.00
C PHE A 434 23.15 20.79 9.67
N GLY A 435 23.99 21.02 10.69
CA GLY A 435 25.45 21.15 10.52
C GLY A 435 25.85 22.29 9.56
N GLY A 436 25.09 23.38 9.57
CA GLY A 436 25.31 24.53 8.69
C GLY A 436 24.95 24.31 7.21
N ALA A 437 24.19 23.26 6.87
CA ALA A 437 23.76 23.01 5.49
C ALA A 437 23.02 24.20 4.84
N TYR A 438 22.30 24.99 5.64
CA TYR A 438 21.54 26.16 5.19
C TYR A 438 22.26 27.51 5.38
N ASP A 439 23.53 27.56 5.80
CA ASP A 439 24.23 28.82 6.14
C ASP A 439 24.20 29.83 4.97
N ASN A 440 24.29 29.35 3.73
CA ASN A 440 24.28 30.17 2.50
C ASN A 440 22.98 30.03 1.68
N ALA A 441 21.94 29.40 2.23
CA ALA A 441 20.71 29.13 1.50
C ALA A 441 19.81 30.36 1.38
N LYS A 442 19.17 30.55 0.23
CA LYS A 442 18.11 31.56 0.04
C LYS A 442 16.91 31.19 0.90
N GLY A 443 16.10 32.19 1.31
CA GLY A 443 14.89 31.97 2.12
C GLY A 443 14.00 30.85 1.57
N PHE A 444 13.72 30.86 0.26
CA PHE A 444 12.94 29.83 -0.42
C PHE A 444 13.52 28.41 -0.30
N ASP A 445 14.84 28.26 -0.28
CA ASP A 445 15.51 26.95 -0.23
C ASP A 445 15.60 26.39 1.20
N ARG A 446 15.39 27.21 2.23
CA ARG A 446 15.44 26.78 3.64
C ARG A 446 14.31 25.80 3.98
N CYS A 447 14.50 25.07 5.07
CA CYS A 447 13.51 24.10 5.53
C CYS A 447 12.19 24.77 5.93
N LYS A 448 11.11 23.99 5.82
CA LYS A 448 9.76 24.36 6.26
C LYS A 448 9.43 23.45 7.43
N TYR A 449 8.64 23.97 8.36
CA TYR A 449 8.35 23.30 9.62
C TYR A 449 6.89 22.87 9.65
N GLY A 450 6.68 21.63 10.03
CA GLY A 450 5.37 21.00 10.19
C GLY A 450 5.42 20.02 11.34
N ALA A 451 4.44 19.13 11.39
CA ALA A 451 4.34 18.11 12.43
C ALA A 451 3.94 16.76 11.82
N LEU A 452 4.41 15.68 12.44
CA LEU A 452 3.93 14.34 12.15
C LEU A 452 2.71 14.06 13.04
N ASN A 453 1.55 13.87 12.44
CA ASN A 453 0.31 13.53 13.13
C ASN A 453 0.29 12.04 13.50
N VAL A 454 1.20 11.63 14.38
CA VAL A 454 1.36 10.24 14.83
C VAL A 454 0.09 9.67 15.47
N MET A 455 -0.75 10.52 16.07
CA MET A 455 -2.01 10.10 16.68
C MET A 455 -3.18 10.00 15.70
N ASN A 456 -2.96 10.38 14.43
CA ASN A 456 -4.02 10.49 13.41
C ASN A 456 -5.25 11.27 13.91
N ASP A 457 -5.05 12.28 14.76
CA ASP A 457 -6.15 13.08 15.29
C ASP A 457 -6.67 13.96 14.16
N TYR A 458 -7.99 14.00 14.01
CA TYR A 458 -8.65 14.74 12.95
C TYR A 458 -8.47 16.25 13.03
N ARG A 459 -8.00 16.75 14.18
CA ARG A 459 -7.66 18.16 14.42
C ARG A 459 -6.19 18.44 14.08
N GLY A 460 -5.47 17.45 13.55
CA GLY A 460 -4.03 17.50 13.36
C GLY A 460 -3.28 17.27 14.67
N VAL A 461 -2.12 17.90 14.82
CA VAL A 461 -1.35 17.85 16.06
C VAL A 461 -1.89 18.92 17.01
N VAL A 462 -2.71 18.51 17.98
CA VAL A 462 -3.40 19.45 18.91
C VAL A 462 -2.44 20.41 19.62
N LYS A 463 -1.21 19.97 19.91
CA LYS A 463 -0.16 20.83 20.50
C LYS A 463 0.41 21.89 19.55
N ALA A 464 0.19 21.75 18.25
CA ALA A 464 0.57 22.71 17.21
C ALA A 464 -0.52 23.74 16.91
N ARG A 465 -1.64 23.76 17.66
CA ARG A 465 -2.78 24.68 17.45
C ARG A 465 -2.38 26.17 17.44
N GLN A 466 -1.30 26.54 18.11
CA GLN A 466 -0.77 27.92 18.09
C GLN A 466 -0.36 28.40 16.68
N TYR A 467 -0.07 27.47 15.76
CA TYR A 467 0.26 27.75 14.37
C TYR A 467 -0.98 27.83 13.47
N GLY A 468 -2.14 27.36 13.96
CA GLY A 468 -3.39 27.31 13.22
C GLY A 468 -4.35 26.26 13.76
N ASP A 469 -5.65 26.54 13.66
CA ASP A 469 -6.74 25.59 13.98
C ASP A 469 -7.13 24.69 12.80
N SER A 470 -6.64 25.00 11.61
CA SER A 470 -6.70 24.17 10.41
C SER A 470 -5.32 23.58 10.12
N TYR A 471 -5.24 22.55 9.27
CA TYR A 471 -3.96 22.01 8.81
C TYR A 471 -4.05 21.47 7.39
N LEU A 472 -2.91 21.49 6.69
CA LEU A 472 -2.73 20.87 5.38
C LEU A 472 -2.03 19.52 5.55
N VAL A 473 -2.54 18.48 4.92
CA VAL A 473 -1.83 17.18 4.81
C VAL A 473 -0.93 17.22 3.59
N LEU A 474 0.36 17.02 3.80
CA LEU A 474 1.36 17.15 2.75
C LEU A 474 1.48 15.86 1.92
N LYS A 475 1.67 16.03 0.61
CA LYS A 475 1.98 14.96 -0.35
C LYS A 475 3.43 15.07 -0.81
N ASP A 476 4.04 13.94 -1.16
CA ASP A 476 5.40 13.89 -1.73
C ASP A 476 6.47 14.53 -0.82
N VAL A 477 6.39 14.26 0.50
CA VAL A 477 7.30 14.84 1.49
C VAL A 477 8.01 13.82 2.37
N ARG A 478 7.62 12.55 2.35
CA ARG A 478 8.10 11.55 3.31
C ARG A 478 9.61 11.38 3.23
N LEU A 479 10.17 11.26 2.03
CA LEU A 479 11.62 11.07 1.84
C LEU A 479 12.46 12.34 2.05
N ARG A 480 11.83 13.51 2.25
CA ARG A 480 12.49 14.81 2.37
C ARG A 480 12.24 15.52 3.70
N THR A 481 11.90 14.75 4.75
CA THR A 481 11.59 15.29 6.09
C THR A 481 12.52 14.71 7.16
N THR A 482 12.76 15.52 8.18
CA THR A 482 13.47 15.16 9.42
C THR A 482 12.54 15.42 10.59
N MET A 483 12.60 14.60 11.63
CA MET A 483 11.61 14.59 12.71
C MET A 483 12.26 14.70 14.08
N CYS A 484 11.53 15.27 15.04
CA CYS A 484 11.86 15.26 16.47
C CYS A 484 10.58 15.17 17.30
N SER A 485 10.70 14.78 18.56
CA SER A 485 9.56 14.54 19.46
C SER A 485 8.87 15.85 19.91
N THR A 486 9.60 16.97 19.89
CA THR A 486 9.16 18.28 20.39
C THR A 486 9.48 19.40 19.40
N ASP A 487 9.25 20.66 19.80
CA ASP A 487 9.76 21.81 19.05
C ASP A 487 11.28 21.69 18.86
N SER A 488 11.73 21.95 17.64
CA SER A 488 13.14 21.83 17.22
C SER A 488 13.99 23.04 17.61
N GLY A 489 13.39 24.12 18.12
CA GLY A 489 14.11 25.28 18.62
C GLY A 489 15.07 24.91 19.76
N GLY A 490 16.37 25.17 19.55
CA GLY A 490 17.43 24.87 20.53
C GLY A 490 17.71 23.38 20.73
N MET A 491 17.24 22.52 19.82
CA MET A 491 17.55 21.09 19.87
C MET A 491 18.90 20.77 19.21
N ARG A 492 19.56 19.74 19.73
CA ARG A 492 20.78 19.17 19.12
C ARG A 492 20.42 18.24 17.96
N ALA A 493 21.27 18.20 16.94
CA ALA A 493 21.07 17.36 15.75
C ALA A 493 20.91 15.85 16.06
N ASN A 494 21.55 15.31 17.10
CA ASN A 494 21.44 13.90 17.46
C ASN A 494 20.06 13.46 17.97
N ARG A 495 19.15 14.42 18.20
CA ARG A 495 17.75 14.16 18.53
C ARG A 495 16.84 14.17 17.30
N LEU A 496 17.37 14.49 16.12
CA LEU A 496 16.64 14.37 14.86
C LEU A 496 16.64 12.92 14.39
N GLY A 497 15.51 12.49 13.84
CA GLY A 497 15.35 11.22 13.15
C GLY A 497 14.85 11.39 11.73
N VAL A 498 14.84 10.29 10.99
CA VAL A 498 14.09 10.13 9.74
C VAL A 498 13.08 8.99 9.92
N LEU A 499 12.16 8.84 8.96
CA LEU A 499 11.01 7.94 9.09
C LEU A 499 11.40 6.48 9.38
N ASP A 500 12.48 5.98 8.79
CA ASP A 500 13.00 4.63 8.98
C ASP A 500 14.04 4.51 10.10
N LYS A 501 14.47 5.63 10.70
CA LYS A 501 15.41 5.68 11.82
C LYS A 501 14.85 6.55 12.94
N TYR A 502 13.84 6.02 13.64
CA TYR A 502 12.98 6.79 14.56
C TYR A 502 13.03 6.36 16.05
N ALA A 503 13.64 5.23 16.40
CA ALA A 503 13.64 4.68 17.76
C ALA A 503 14.07 5.68 18.86
N HIS A 504 15.12 6.47 18.66
CA HIS A 504 15.54 7.47 19.66
C HIS A 504 14.53 8.61 19.81
N VAL A 505 13.80 8.98 18.74
CA VAL A 505 12.70 9.95 18.82
C VAL A 505 11.53 9.34 19.59
N LEU A 506 11.18 8.08 19.30
CA LEU A 506 10.14 7.34 20.00
C LEU A 506 10.46 7.14 21.50
N ALA A 507 11.74 7.00 21.84
CA ALA A 507 12.19 6.88 23.23
C ALA A 507 11.86 8.11 24.09
N GLU A 508 11.67 9.28 23.47
CA GLU A 508 11.35 10.52 24.18
C GLU A 508 9.85 10.69 24.47
N TYR A 509 8.99 9.83 23.92
CA TYR A 509 7.55 9.85 24.18
C TYR A 509 7.30 9.41 25.63
N ASN A 510 6.26 9.94 26.27
CA ASN A 510 5.83 9.42 27.58
C ASN A 510 4.97 8.15 27.42
N ASP A 511 4.77 7.40 28.50
CA ASP A 511 4.08 6.10 28.45
C ASP A 511 2.64 6.21 27.93
N ARG A 512 1.95 7.30 28.25
CA ARG A 512 0.57 7.54 27.79
C ARG A 512 0.52 7.82 26.29
N GLU A 513 1.51 8.55 25.76
CA GLU A 513 1.65 8.77 24.32
C GLU A 513 1.96 7.47 23.59
N LEU A 514 2.84 6.63 24.15
CA LEU A 514 3.16 5.32 23.58
C LEU A 514 1.94 4.40 23.53
N GLN A 515 1.17 4.32 24.61
CA GLN A 515 -0.06 3.52 24.65
C GLN A 515 -1.06 3.97 23.59
N GLY A 516 -1.35 5.28 23.51
CA GLY A 516 -2.27 5.81 22.50
C GLY A 516 -1.76 5.63 21.07
N LEU A 517 -0.45 5.76 20.85
CA LEU A 517 0.16 5.54 19.55
C LEU A 517 0.06 4.07 19.11
N VAL A 518 0.30 3.13 20.02
CA VAL A 518 0.14 1.69 19.74
C VAL A 518 -1.32 1.39 19.36
N GLU A 519 -2.30 1.91 20.10
CA GLU A 519 -3.72 1.74 19.76
C GLU A 519 -4.05 2.24 18.35
N VAL A 520 -3.54 3.42 17.98
CA VAL A 520 -3.71 4.00 16.63
C VAL A 520 -3.04 3.13 15.58
N ALA A 521 -1.78 2.74 15.79
CA ALA A 521 -0.99 1.95 14.84
C ALA A 521 -1.62 0.57 14.60
N MET A 522 -2.05 -0.11 15.67
CA MET A 522 -2.71 -1.42 15.58
C MET A 522 -4.07 -1.31 14.88
N SER A 523 -4.83 -0.24 15.14
CA SER A 523 -6.11 0.01 14.46
C SER A 523 -5.94 0.35 12.98
N ALA A 524 -4.85 1.01 12.61
CA ALA A 524 -4.55 1.40 11.24
C ALA A 524 -4.06 0.23 10.38
N THR A 525 -3.45 -0.79 10.98
CA THR A 525 -2.87 -1.96 10.29
C THR A 525 -3.69 -3.24 10.44
N ALA A 526 -4.76 -3.22 11.24
CA ALA A 526 -5.66 -4.37 11.36
C ALA A 526 -6.28 -4.73 9.99
N PRO A 527 -6.29 -6.02 9.61
CA PRO A 527 -6.99 -6.49 8.42
C PRO A 527 -8.46 -6.09 8.52
N SER A 528 -8.96 -5.32 7.55
CA SER A 528 -10.38 -4.99 7.48
C SER A 528 -11.11 -6.24 6.99
N GLU A 529 -11.60 -7.07 7.91
CA GLU A 529 -12.67 -8.02 7.57
C GLU A 529 -13.90 -7.19 7.16
N VAL A 530 -14.06 -7.05 5.84
CA VAL A 530 -15.03 -6.18 5.17
C VAL A 530 -14.70 -4.68 5.36
N PRO A 531 -14.85 -3.81 4.34
CA PRO A 531 -14.69 -2.38 4.51
C PRO A 531 -15.64 -1.89 5.61
N MET A 532 -15.10 -1.34 6.69
CA MET A 532 -15.89 -0.69 7.74
C MET A 532 -16.74 0.42 7.11
N VAL A 533 -18.03 0.14 6.91
CA VAL A 533 -18.99 1.15 6.45
C VAL A 533 -19.22 2.11 7.61
N LEU A 534 -18.99 3.39 7.36
CA LEU A 534 -19.19 4.44 8.35
C LEU A 534 -20.66 4.89 8.36
N PRO A 535 -21.19 5.35 9.50
CA PRO A 535 -22.56 5.82 9.56
C PRO A 535 -22.72 7.13 8.79
N THR A 536 -23.88 7.31 8.17
CA THR A 536 -24.31 8.51 7.45
C THR A 536 -24.78 9.58 8.45
N PRO A 537 -24.40 10.86 8.29
CA PRO A 537 -24.93 11.93 9.14
C PRO A 537 -26.36 12.23 8.68
N LEU A 538 -27.31 12.13 9.58
CA LEU A 538 -28.72 12.23 9.25
C LEU A 538 -29.32 13.57 9.67
N ARG A 539 -28.98 14.10 10.85
CA ARG A 539 -29.44 15.40 11.34
C ARG A 539 -28.36 16.07 12.21
N GLY A 540 -28.32 17.40 12.21
CA GLY A 540 -27.35 18.20 12.96
C GLY A 540 -26.66 19.25 12.07
N SER A 541 -26.32 20.41 12.64
CA SER A 541 -25.60 21.49 11.95
C SER A 541 -24.13 21.15 11.66
N THR A 542 -23.58 20.19 12.40
CA THR A 542 -22.22 19.68 12.27
C THR A 542 -22.22 18.16 12.15
N VAL A 543 -21.10 17.61 11.71
CA VAL A 543 -20.80 16.16 11.75
C VAL A 543 -19.94 15.78 12.95
N ASP A 544 -19.60 16.75 13.82
CA ASP A 544 -18.81 16.52 15.03
C ASP A 544 -19.72 16.36 16.27
N PRO A 545 -20.01 15.11 16.71
CA PRO A 545 -20.85 14.87 17.88
C PRO A 545 -20.21 15.36 19.19
N THR A 546 -18.91 15.68 19.22
CA THR A 546 -18.27 16.15 20.45
C THR A 546 -18.61 17.59 20.79
N THR A 547 -19.16 18.34 19.83
CA THR A 547 -19.51 19.76 19.98
C THR A 547 -21.01 19.97 20.06
N GLU A 548 -21.79 19.27 19.25
CA GLU A 548 -23.25 19.41 19.19
C GLU A 548 -23.96 18.05 19.25
N TRP A 549 -25.25 18.10 19.56
CA TRP A 549 -26.11 16.93 19.49
C TRP A 549 -26.50 16.64 18.03
N VAL A 550 -26.21 15.42 17.57
CA VAL A 550 -26.30 15.03 16.16
C VAL A 550 -26.86 13.62 16.02
N THR A 551 -27.42 13.31 14.86
CA THR A 551 -27.98 11.99 14.53
C THR A 551 -27.18 11.33 13.41
N PHE A 552 -26.81 10.07 13.63
CA PHE A 552 -26.12 9.21 12.68
C PHE A 552 -26.86 7.89 12.50
N GLY A 553 -26.73 7.24 11.34
CA GLY A 553 -27.28 5.90 11.13
C GLY A 553 -26.84 5.26 9.82
N TYR A 554 -27.41 4.10 9.50
CA TYR A 554 -27.05 3.28 8.35
C TYR A 554 -28.22 3.03 7.38
N PRO A 555 -28.71 4.02 6.63
CA PRO A 555 -29.82 3.82 5.69
C PRO A 555 -29.62 2.65 4.72
N ASP A 556 -28.39 2.44 4.24
CA ASP A 556 -28.03 1.35 3.32
C ASP A 556 -28.11 -0.05 3.96
N PHE A 557 -28.23 -0.12 5.29
CA PHE A 557 -28.38 -1.37 6.03
C PHE A 557 -29.82 -1.66 6.40
N ALA A 558 -30.80 -0.94 5.85
CA ALA A 558 -32.21 -1.16 6.15
C ALA A 558 -32.62 -2.61 5.88
N GLN A 559 -33.27 -3.23 6.87
CA GLN A 559 -33.81 -4.59 6.78
C GLN A 559 -35.31 -4.55 7.04
N ASP A 560 -36.07 -5.36 6.31
CA ASP A 560 -37.53 -5.50 6.43
C ASP A 560 -37.96 -6.83 7.08
N SER A 561 -37.03 -7.79 7.22
CA SER A 561 -37.28 -9.15 7.68
C SER A 561 -36.07 -9.71 8.44
N GLY A 562 -36.28 -10.77 9.24
CA GLY A 562 -35.25 -11.46 10.00
C GLY A 562 -35.02 -10.93 11.43
N ARG A 563 -34.05 -11.54 12.11
CA ARG A 563 -33.71 -11.27 13.51
C ARG A 563 -32.27 -10.79 13.62
N TRP A 564 -32.09 -9.54 14.01
CA TRP A 564 -30.79 -8.86 13.91
C TRP A 564 -30.36 -8.22 15.22
N TYR A 565 -29.05 -8.21 15.45
CA TYR A 565 -28.42 -7.65 16.65
C TYR A 565 -27.23 -6.75 16.30
N PHE A 566 -27.11 -5.65 17.03
CA PHE A 566 -25.94 -4.79 17.07
C PHE A 566 -25.78 -4.15 18.45
N GLU A 567 -24.60 -3.61 18.73
CA GLU A 567 -24.31 -2.86 19.95
C GLU A 567 -23.98 -1.40 19.64
N VAL A 568 -24.24 -0.52 20.60
CA VAL A 568 -23.73 0.85 20.62
C VAL A 568 -22.93 1.07 21.90
N LEU A 569 -21.66 1.40 21.73
CA LEU A 569 -20.76 1.78 22.82
C LEU A 569 -20.87 3.29 23.05
N LEU A 570 -21.41 3.70 24.19
CA LEU A 570 -21.45 5.09 24.64
C LEU A 570 -20.30 5.33 25.61
N GLN A 571 -19.40 6.27 25.30
CA GLN A 571 -18.30 6.59 26.19
C GLN A 571 -18.72 7.54 27.31
N LYS A 572 -17.88 7.62 28.34
CA LYS A 572 -17.99 8.59 29.42
C LYS A 572 -18.20 10.02 28.87
N ASP A 573 -18.98 10.82 29.60
CA ASP A 573 -19.33 12.21 29.31
C ASP A 573 -20.30 12.41 28.12
N CYS A 574 -20.83 11.32 27.55
CA CYS A 574 -21.90 11.38 26.54
C CYS A 574 -23.21 11.94 27.14
N LYS A 575 -23.87 12.83 26.39
CA LYS A 575 -25.07 13.59 26.76
C LYS A 575 -26.24 13.27 25.81
N ALA A 576 -27.44 13.25 26.38
CA ALA A 576 -28.72 13.02 25.70
C ALA A 576 -28.70 11.90 24.62
N PRO A 577 -28.18 10.70 24.94
CA PRO A 577 -28.16 9.58 24.00
C PRO A 577 -29.56 9.01 23.74
N GLN A 578 -29.94 8.89 22.46
CA GLN A 578 -31.10 8.14 21.97
C GLN A 578 -30.58 7.03 21.04
N VAL A 579 -30.54 5.80 21.54
CA VAL A 579 -30.02 4.63 20.81
C VAL A 579 -31.17 3.82 20.24
N GLY A 580 -31.16 3.49 18.95
CA GLY A 580 -32.14 2.56 18.40
C GLY A 580 -32.17 2.47 16.88
N LEU A 581 -33.38 2.57 16.32
CA LEU A 581 -33.66 2.28 14.91
C LEU A 581 -34.41 3.44 14.25
N LEU A 582 -34.15 3.65 12.97
CA LEU A 582 -34.91 4.54 12.10
C LEU A 582 -35.49 3.74 10.94
N SER A 583 -36.67 4.12 10.45
CA SER A 583 -37.23 3.55 9.23
C SER A 583 -36.68 4.21 7.97
N GLU A 584 -36.80 3.51 6.84
CA GLU A 584 -36.47 4.03 5.50
C GLU A 584 -37.23 5.32 5.12
N HIS A 585 -38.34 5.63 5.81
CA HIS A 585 -39.12 6.85 5.59
C HIS A 585 -38.61 8.06 6.40
N PHE A 586 -37.63 7.87 7.29
CA PHE A 586 -37.03 8.95 8.05
C PHE A 586 -36.41 9.98 7.10
N GLN A 587 -36.68 11.27 7.36
CA GLN A 587 -36.20 12.36 6.52
C GLN A 587 -34.86 12.91 7.03
N PRO A 588 -33.73 12.64 6.34
CA PRO A 588 -32.43 13.21 6.71
C PRO A 588 -32.37 14.69 6.33
N ARG A 589 -31.74 15.49 7.20
CA ARG A 589 -31.45 16.92 7.02
C ARG A 589 -30.04 17.25 7.56
N PRO A 590 -28.98 16.67 6.97
CA PRO A 590 -27.61 16.98 7.39
C PRO A 590 -27.27 18.45 7.14
N GLY A 591 -26.51 19.06 8.04
CA GLY A 591 -26.09 20.47 7.96
C GLY A 591 -27.13 21.48 8.45
N ALA A 592 -28.30 21.02 8.91
CA ALA A 592 -29.33 21.87 9.50
C ALA A 592 -29.39 21.69 11.02
N LYS A 593 -29.55 22.78 11.76
CA LYS A 593 -29.89 22.73 13.20
C LYS A 593 -31.17 21.91 13.37
N SER A 594 -31.09 20.89 14.22
CA SER A 594 -32.21 20.01 14.52
C SER A 594 -32.29 19.79 16.02
N SER A 595 -33.50 19.82 16.56
CA SER A 595 -33.81 19.35 17.91
C SER A 595 -34.53 18.00 17.89
N GLN A 596 -34.49 17.31 16.74
CA GLN A 596 -35.14 16.02 16.51
C GLN A 596 -34.11 15.01 16.01
N GLY A 597 -34.14 13.80 16.58
CA GLY A 597 -33.25 12.68 16.30
C GLY A 597 -34.00 11.35 16.25
N VAL A 598 -33.47 10.31 16.90
CA VAL A 598 -34.05 8.96 16.86
C VAL A 598 -35.17 8.86 17.89
N GLY A 599 -36.40 8.62 17.43
CA GLY A 599 -37.58 8.53 18.29
C GLY A 599 -38.40 9.83 18.38
N ASP A 600 -37.88 10.94 17.85
CA ASP A 600 -38.55 12.25 17.90
C ASP A 600 -39.61 12.45 16.78
N ASP A 601 -39.80 11.45 15.92
CA ASP A 601 -40.86 11.39 14.93
C ASP A 601 -41.40 9.95 14.79
N ALA A 602 -42.43 9.75 13.95
CA ALA A 602 -43.07 8.45 13.74
C ALA A 602 -42.15 7.41 13.06
N HIS A 603 -40.96 7.81 12.63
CA HIS A 603 -40.04 7.00 11.85
C HIS A 603 -38.81 6.57 12.67
N GLY A 604 -38.83 6.76 13.99
CA GLY A 604 -37.74 6.33 14.87
C GLY A 604 -38.22 5.70 16.17
N TRP A 605 -37.37 4.84 16.72
CA TRP A 605 -37.55 4.16 18.00
C TRP A 605 -36.22 4.15 18.74
N ALA A 606 -36.19 4.65 19.98
CA ALA A 606 -34.96 4.69 20.76
C ALA A 606 -35.18 4.50 22.26
N VAL A 607 -34.09 4.18 22.95
CA VAL A 607 -33.98 4.25 24.41
C VAL A 607 -32.94 5.27 24.83
N ASP A 608 -33.20 5.91 25.96
CA ASP A 608 -32.32 6.85 26.64
C ASP A 608 -32.30 6.50 28.14
N GLY A 609 -31.25 5.81 28.60
CA GLY A 609 -31.13 5.46 30.01
C GLY A 609 -30.68 6.61 30.91
N LEU A 610 -30.25 7.77 30.36
CA LEU A 610 -30.06 8.96 31.19
C LEU A 610 -31.41 9.54 31.63
N SER A 611 -32.43 9.47 30.78
CA SER A 611 -33.80 9.89 31.13
C SER A 611 -34.73 8.73 31.52
N ALA A 612 -34.23 7.49 31.53
CA ALA A 612 -35.01 6.27 31.77
C ALA A 612 -36.26 6.23 30.86
N SER A 613 -36.06 6.59 29.60
CA SER A 613 -37.15 6.83 28.65
C SER A 613 -37.00 6.01 27.38
N ARG A 614 -38.12 5.58 26.82
CA ARG A 614 -38.25 5.10 25.44
C ARG A 614 -38.87 6.21 24.59
N TRP A 615 -38.40 6.38 23.37
CA TRP A 615 -38.78 7.48 22.47
C TRP A 615 -39.37 6.93 21.17
N HIS A 616 -40.57 7.39 20.83
CA HIS A 616 -41.22 7.14 19.55
C HIS A 616 -42.29 8.20 19.26
N GLY A 617 -42.45 8.62 18.00
CA GLY A 617 -43.52 9.53 17.61
C GLY A 617 -43.41 10.94 18.23
N GLY A 618 -42.22 11.36 18.64
CA GLY A 618 -42.02 12.64 19.33
C GLY A 618 -42.49 12.66 20.78
N SER A 619 -42.83 11.49 21.34
CA SER A 619 -43.24 11.32 22.73
C SER A 619 -42.28 10.39 23.45
N ASN A 620 -42.13 10.59 24.77
CA ASN A 620 -41.40 9.68 25.63
C ASN A 620 -42.35 8.84 26.49
N GLY A 621 -41.95 7.61 26.75
CA GLY A 621 -42.56 6.70 27.72
C GLY A 621 -41.52 6.19 28.70
N ALA A 622 -41.95 5.56 29.79
CA ALA A 622 -41.02 4.97 30.75
C ALA A 622 -40.25 3.80 30.14
N TRP A 623 -38.95 3.73 30.41
CA TRP A 623 -38.10 2.57 30.11
C TRP A 623 -37.43 2.07 31.41
N GLY A 624 -37.32 0.75 31.56
CA GLY A 624 -37.00 0.11 32.84
C GLY A 624 -35.56 0.26 33.31
N GLN A 625 -34.66 0.75 32.46
CA GLN A 625 -33.22 0.78 32.73
C GLN A 625 -32.70 2.21 32.93
N ILE A 626 -31.78 2.37 33.88
CA ILE A 626 -31.19 3.66 34.26
C ILE A 626 -29.67 3.56 34.13
N TRP A 627 -29.07 4.53 33.43
CA TRP A 627 -27.63 4.56 33.21
C TRP A 627 -26.88 5.37 34.28
N PRO A 628 -25.63 5.00 34.58
CA PRO A 628 -24.78 5.76 35.50
C PRO A 628 -24.62 7.20 35.01
N SER A 629 -25.05 8.17 35.81
CA SER A 629 -25.06 9.58 35.40
C SER A 629 -24.39 10.52 36.40
N SER A 630 -23.90 11.64 35.88
CA SER A 630 -23.45 12.81 36.62
C SER A 630 -24.14 14.06 36.07
N GLY A 631 -24.24 15.11 36.90
CA GLY A 631 -24.96 16.33 36.53
C GLY A 631 -26.49 16.20 36.66
N SER A 632 -27.20 17.23 36.19
CA SER A 632 -28.66 17.35 36.30
C SER A 632 -29.23 18.13 35.13
N GLY A 633 -30.50 17.88 34.76
CA GLY A 633 -31.17 18.58 33.67
C GLY A 633 -30.44 18.42 32.34
N ASN A 634 -30.29 19.51 31.58
CA ASN A 634 -29.62 19.51 30.28
C ASN A 634 -28.11 19.23 30.35
N ASP A 635 -27.51 19.28 31.54
CA ASP A 635 -26.10 18.95 31.76
C ASP A 635 -25.88 17.50 32.20
N LYS A 636 -26.95 16.69 32.26
CA LYS A 636 -26.83 15.28 32.61
C LYS A 636 -26.02 14.54 31.56
N MET A 637 -25.03 13.78 32.02
CA MET A 637 -24.10 13.03 31.17
C MET A 637 -23.77 11.66 31.77
N LEU A 638 -23.24 10.77 30.95
CA LEU A 638 -22.79 9.45 31.37
C LEU A 638 -21.56 9.53 32.27
N LYS A 639 -21.64 8.92 33.46
CA LYS A 639 -20.54 8.87 34.45
C LYS A 639 -19.46 7.86 34.07
N SER A 640 -19.84 6.82 33.35
CA SER A 640 -19.00 5.73 32.88
C SER A 640 -19.45 5.29 31.49
N GLU A 641 -18.63 4.48 30.84
CA GLU A 641 -19.01 3.82 29.60
C GLU A 641 -20.21 2.88 29.80
N VAL A 642 -21.07 2.78 28.78
CA VAL A 642 -22.25 1.90 28.73
C VAL A 642 -22.31 1.26 27.34
N VAL A 643 -22.63 -0.03 27.27
CA VAL A 643 -22.96 -0.71 26.01
C VAL A 643 -24.45 -0.96 25.94
N VAL A 644 -25.06 -0.49 24.86
CA VAL A 644 -26.48 -0.72 24.57
C VAL A 644 -26.59 -1.80 23.51
N GLY A 645 -27.12 -2.96 23.89
CA GLY A 645 -27.48 -4.03 22.94
C GLY A 645 -28.85 -3.74 22.33
N VAL A 646 -28.97 -3.86 21.01
CA VAL A 646 -30.23 -3.67 20.29
C VAL A 646 -30.53 -4.93 19.50
N ALA A 647 -31.59 -5.64 19.88
CA ALA A 647 -32.08 -6.82 19.18
C ALA A 647 -33.45 -6.56 18.58
N VAL A 648 -33.61 -6.82 17.29
CA VAL A 648 -34.87 -6.62 16.58
C VAL A 648 -35.31 -7.91 15.90
N ASP A 649 -36.54 -8.32 16.17
CA ASP A 649 -37.24 -9.39 15.47
C ASP A 649 -38.23 -8.73 14.52
N LEU A 650 -37.82 -8.57 13.26
CA LEU A 650 -38.64 -7.93 12.22
C LEU A 650 -39.77 -8.85 11.76
N ASP A 651 -39.63 -10.16 11.96
CA ASP A 651 -40.64 -11.14 11.60
C ASP A 651 -41.83 -11.07 12.57
N ASN A 652 -41.56 -10.92 13.87
CA ASN A 652 -42.58 -10.77 14.92
C ASN A 652 -42.89 -9.31 15.30
N ARG A 653 -42.17 -8.35 14.72
CA ARG A 653 -42.26 -6.91 15.04
C ARG A 653 -42.05 -6.64 16.53
N GLN A 654 -40.92 -7.11 17.05
CA GLN A 654 -40.51 -6.86 18.43
C GLN A 654 -39.10 -6.26 18.47
N MET A 655 -38.89 -5.31 19.37
CA MET A 655 -37.60 -4.67 19.60
C MET A 655 -37.24 -4.74 21.07
N PHE A 656 -36.03 -5.22 21.35
CA PHE A 656 -35.49 -5.42 22.68
C PHE A 656 -34.20 -4.60 22.84
N PHE A 657 -33.99 -4.11 24.05
CA PHE A 657 -32.78 -3.40 24.42
C PHE A 657 -32.12 -4.04 25.64
N ALA A 658 -30.80 -3.88 25.73
CA ALA A 658 -30.03 -4.25 26.89
C ALA A 658 -29.05 -3.16 27.30
N THR A 659 -28.79 -3.04 28.59
CA THR A 659 -27.67 -2.24 29.14
C THR A 659 -26.62 -3.21 29.68
N ASP A 660 -25.40 -3.15 29.16
CA ASP A 660 -24.27 -3.98 29.58
C ASP A 660 -24.60 -5.48 29.66
N GLY A 661 -25.35 -5.95 28.64
CA GLY A 661 -25.78 -7.34 28.50
C GLY A 661 -27.01 -7.74 29.33
N GLN A 662 -27.60 -6.82 30.10
CA GLN A 662 -28.84 -7.04 30.86
C GLN A 662 -30.05 -6.66 30.00
N TRP A 663 -30.82 -7.67 29.58
CA TRP A 663 -32.00 -7.52 28.71
C TRP A 663 -33.26 -7.23 29.51
N ASP A 664 -34.18 -6.44 28.94
CA ASP A 664 -35.55 -6.36 29.42
C ASP A 664 -36.28 -7.70 29.23
N GLU A 665 -37.20 -8.03 30.14
CA GLU A 665 -38.00 -9.26 30.06
C GLU A 665 -39.01 -9.23 28.89
N GLU A 666 -39.57 -8.05 28.61
CA GLU A 666 -40.58 -7.81 27.58
C GLU A 666 -40.03 -6.90 26.47
N PRO A 667 -40.56 -6.99 25.22
CA PRO A 667 -40.17 -6.09 24.15
C PRO A 667 -40.42 -4.62 24.51
N THR A 668 -39.41 -3.77 24.31
CA THR A 668 -39.52 -2.33 24.53
C THR A 668 -40.45 -1.66 23.51
N PHE A 669 -40.52 -2.17 22.27
CA PHE A 669 -41.49 -1.77 21.26
C PHE A 669 -42.08 -3.00 20.56
N GLN A 670 -43.40 -3.00 20.36
CA GLN A 670 -44.14 -4.08 19.71
C GLN A 670 -45.52 -3.61 19.23
N GLY A 671 -46.19 -4.44 18.42
CA GLY A 671 -47.58 -4.19 18.00
C GLY A 671 -47.71 -2.97 17.09
N GLU A 672 -48.72 -2.12 17.33
CA GLU A 672 -49.01 -0.95 16.49
C GLU A 672 -47.90 0.11 16.52
N GLU A 673 -47.09 0.16 17.58
CA GLU A 673 -45.93 1.06 17.68
C GLU A 673 -44.81 0.66 16.70
N PHE A 674 -44.75 -0.61 16.27
CA PHE A 674 -43.74 -1.10 15.34
C PHE A 674 -44.39 -1.79 14.13
N PRO A 675 -45.03 -1.01 13.23
CA PRO A 675 -45.97 -1.51 12.22
C PRO A 675 -45.29 -2.42 11.18
N PRO A 676 -46.00 -3.40 10.59
CA PRO A 676 -45.43 -4.32 9.61
C PRO A 676 -44.97 -3.61 8.32
N ALA A 677 -44.12 -4.29 7.53
CA ALA A 677 -43.65 -3.85 6.20
C ALA A 677 -42.88 -2.52 6.15
N VAL A 678 -42.21 -2.15 7.26
CA VAL A 678 -41.31 -1.00 7.32
C VAL A 678 -39.88 -1.50 7.48
N ALA A 679 -39.01 -1.21 6.52
CA ALA A 679 -37.59 -1.47 6.64
C ALA A 679 -36.96 -0.49 7.64
N VAL A 680 -36.10 -1.00 8.53
CA VAL A 680 -35.43 -0.20 9.56
C VAL A 680 -33.93 -0.42 9.58
N TYR A 681 -33.20 0.56 10.08
CA TYR A 681 -31.75 0.55 10.16
C TYR A 681 -31.20 1.12 11.48
N PRO A 682 -29.98 0.70 11.91
CA PRO A 682 -29.31 1.19 13.12
C PRO A 682 -29.08 2.70 13.10
N ALA A 683 -29.43 3.37 14.20
CA ALA A 683 -29.26 4.81 14.34
C ALA A 683 -28.99 5.24 15.80
N LEU A 684 -28.40 6.42 15.94
CA LEU A 684 -28.01 7.01 17.21
C LEU A 684 -28.12 8.53 17.14
N SER A 685 -28.76 9.15 18.14
CA SER A 685 -28.61 10.60 18.40
C SER A 685 -27.93 10.84 19.73
N PHE A 686 -26.93 11.72 19.77
CA PHE A 686 -26.15 11.96 20.98
C PHE A 686 -25.25 13.20 20.84
N GLN A 687 -24.73 13.68 21.98
CA GLN A 687 -23.56 14.56 22.03
C GLN A 687 -22.47 13.88 22.86
N GLY A 688 -21.26 13.74 22.31
CA GLY A 688 -20.11 13.13 22.99
C GLY A 688 -19.36 12.16 22.09
N LYS A 689 -18.94 11.03 22.66
CA LYS A 689 -18.22 9.97 21.94
C LYS A 689 -18.97 8.65 22.00
N ALA A 690 -19.15 8.03 20.84
CA ALA A 690 -19.79 6.73 20.71
C ALA A 690 -19.26 5.95 19.50
N SER A 691 -19.58 4.65 19.45
CA SER A 691 -19.28 3.73 18.35
C SER A 691 -20.45 2.76 18.13
N PHE A 692 -20.77 2.44 16.86
CA PHE A 692 -21.57 1.26 16.53
C PHE A 692 -20.67 0.03 16.53
N CYS A 693 -21.17 -1.09 17.02
CA CYS A 693 -20.44 -2.35 17.17
C CYS A 693 -21.26 -3.47 16.50
N PHE A 694 -20.82 -3.88 15.32
CA PHE A 694 -21.44 -4.97 14.55
C PHE A 694 -20.67 -6.29 14.67
N SER A 695 -19.37 -6.21 14.94
CA SER A 695 -18.54 -7.34 15.36
C SER A 695 -17.12 -6.90 15.78
N PRO A 696 -16.42 -7.62 16.67
CA PRO A 696 -17.00 -8.56 17.64
C PRO A 696 -17.90 -7.81 18.63
N PHE A 697 -18.86 -8.52 19.21
CA PHE A 697 -19.73 -7.97 20.26
C PHE A 697 -19.04 -8.05 21.62
N ARG A 698 -19.28 -7.07 22.48
CA ARG A 698 -18.80 -7.10 23.87
C ARG A 698 -19.65 -8.05 24.71
N PHE A 699 -20.94 -8.15 24.41
CA PHE A 699 -21.88 -9.03 25.07
C PHE A 699 -22.45 -10.05 24.08
N THR A 700 -22.87 -11.20 24.60
CA THR A 700 -23.46 -12.26 23.77
C THR A 700 -24.82 -11.82 23.25
N ALA A 701 -25.03 -11.92 21.94
CA ALA A 701 -26.32 -11.69 21.32
C ALA A 701 -27.38 -12.66 21.85
N PRO A 702 -28.68 -12.28 21.91
CA PRO A 702 -29.74 -13.21 22.29
C PRO A 702 -29.80 -14.39 21.32
N VAL A 703 -30.21 -15.55 21.83
CA VAL A 703 -30.32 -16.78 21.04
C VAL A 703 -31.26 -16.56 19.85
N GLY A 704 -30.80 -16.90 18.65
CA GLY A 704 -31.58 -16.79 17.42
C GLY A 704 -31.49 -15.44 16.71
N TYR A 705 -30.66 -14.50 17.19
CA TYR A 705 -30.40 -13.23 16.51
C TYR A 705 -29.05 -13.27 15.79
N GLY A 706 -29.06 -12.90 14.50
CA GLY A 706 -27.88 -12.78 13.67
C GLY A 706 -27.20 -11.42 13.79
N ARG A 707 -25.99 -11.29 13.26
CA ARG A 707 -25.36 -9.98 13.05
C ARG A 707 -26.16 -9.20 12.03
N TRP A 708 -26.21 -7.88 12.20
CA TRP A 708 -26.88 -7.00 11.23
C TRP A 708 -26.31 -7.18 9.80
N PRO A 709 -27.15 -7.39 8.75
CA PRO A 709 -26.66 -7.62 7.39
C PRO A 709 -25.88 -6.44 6.82
N GLY A 710 -24.86 -6.73 6.00
CA GLY A 710 -24.00 -5.71 5.37
C GLY A 710 -23.03 -5.01 6.32
N SER A 711 -23.00 -5.39 7.60
CA SER A 711 -22.22 -4.72 8.63
C SER A 711 -21.05 -5.57 9.16
N SER A 712 -19.95 -4.91 9.50
CA SER A 712 -18.82 -5.52 10.22
C SER A 712 -18.06 -4.48 11.05
N GLY A 713 -17.36 -4.97 12.07
CA GLY A 713 -16.40 -4.16 12.81
C GLY A 713 -17.04 -3.23 13.85
N ILE A 714 -16.19 -2.36 14.40
CA ILE A 714 -16.56 -1.27 15.30
C ILE A 714 -16.40 0.04 14.55
N ALA A 715 -17.46 0.82 14.41
CA ALA A 715 -17.48 2.09 13.69
C ALA A 715 -17.63 3.27 14.66
N PRO A 716 -16.52 3.99 14.98
CA PRO A 716 -16.57 5.19 15.80
C PRO A 716 -17.30 6.32 15.09
N VAL A 717 -18.27 6.94 15.77
CA VAL A 717 -19.09 8.05 15.23
C VAL A 717 -18.42 9.41 15.43
N HIS A 718 -17.60 9.52 16.47
CA HIS A 718 -16.98 10.77 16.93
C HIS A 718 -15.63 11.10 16.31
N MET A 719 -15.14 10.24 15.41
CA MET A 719 -13.95 10.51 14.61
C MET A 719 -14.40 11.12 13.28
N PRO A 720 -14.13 12.41 13.01
CA PRO A 720 -14.61 13.02 11.79
C PRO A 720 -13.86 12.48 10.59
N ARG A 721 -14.50 12.66 9.44
CA ARG A 721 -14.22 11.96 8.18
C ARG A 721 -12.90 12.36 7.52
N ILE A 722 -12.12 13.26 8.10
CA ILE A 722 -10.83 13.71 7.57
C ILE A 722 -9.80 12.60 7.83
N GLY A 723 -9.36 11.96 6.75
CA GLY A 723 -8.36 10.87 6.78
C GLY A 723 -8.91 9.45 6.76
N ARG A 724 -10.24 9.25 6.85
CA ARG A 724 -10.90 7.94 6.63
C ARG A 724 -11.65 7.82 5.29
N GLY A 725 -11.89 8.93 4.59
CA GLY A 725 -12.35 8.96 3.17
C GLY A 725 -11.26 8.60 2.16
N LEU A 726 -10.13 8.19 2.70
CA LEU A 726 -9.01 7.53 2.07
C LEU A 726 -9.08 6.08 2.63
N ARG A 727 -10.08 5.28 2.23
CA ARG A 727 -10.19 3.80 2.47
C ARG A 727 -10.56 3.00 1.23
#